data_AF-A0A814M9G3-F1
#
_entry.id   AF-A0A814M9G3-F1
#
_cell.length_a   1.000
_cell.length_b   1.000
_cell.length_c   1.000
_cell.angle_alpha   90.00
_cell.angle_beta   90.00
_cell.angle_gamma   90.00
#
_symmetry.space_group_name_H-M   'P 1'
#
loop_
_entity.id
_entity.type
_entity.pdbx_description
1 polymer ?
#
loop_
_entity_poly.entity_id
_entity_poly.type
_entity_poly.pdbx_seq_one_letter_code
_entity_poly.pdbx_strand_id
1 'polypeptide(L)'
;MFFRYNLNKIELIFKKKTNNITNGNNEQQTWANLHEVPDSNQPRPDSKNSQLNFQPIYKALALHSFYAQTSRELSFKKGDILLVIRRINDDWLEGEFQGLIGIFPLNYVELFPIESNDQENYSSDYDTEHEYEGEAIVKYDFIPQKTFELQLRKGDKVSLLRRLDDNWYEGRVNHIEGIFPAAYVETLKEPPDNLSKKSHRNEYVQSSTMTSPDEEEQPPTENTNTIPDISLPMQKSFYRQLLRHSMLLCFLCFAFGIGFSLIFFLGDDENYIPNYDEYNNKIVFWSNDFHISPIHDLKQLLIPLDVRFIDKSLSGACRLTNTCAKELYVLSNSNGMNPSKAIRKQFYEFYKNDRLMNLVDVFVCFHPAAMCELFMPFNRTIIVIASTRYELGRFSIDEWNEWNKNLRIIASDPRNIVAGNNLYDAEYIRYFTGINTTVLPSICDYTKVVYRSSNTRSEYIFIPSHDHIDFNEQILDELNFSIRKFKSSIVVKPLRQLYKFYKYRDLVRHPAIIYLPYQVSTMSIFEQYTMNIPLFFPSIDLLTEWHLKYDIVYDRTWDKALTGQGKNRSIISSYDPNSTIPDPNNEYDYSSIRYWLQYADFYQWPYITYFNSTDDLTLKLLNTNLTYISQQMSVYNHRKKLNLLQQWKTILARISTT
;
A
#
# COMPACT_ATOMS: atom_id res chain seq x y z
N MET A 1 0.62 2.87 5.65
CA MET A 1 1.58 2.10 4.84
C MET A 1 1.00 2.03 3.45
N PHE A 2 1.47 2.88 2.53
CA PHE A 2 0.92 3.04 1.19
C PHE A 2 2.08 3.21 0.20
N PHE A 3 1.96 2.62 -0.97
CA PHE A 3 2.86 2.81 -2.11
C PHE A 3 2.01 3.02 -3.37
N ARG A 4 2.49 3.84 -4.30
CA ARG A 4 1.82 4.13 -5.58
C ARG A 4 1.72 2.86 -6.45
N TYR A 5 0.62 2.71 -7.18
CA TYR A 5 0.41 1.61 -8.14
C TYR A 5 0.88 2.00 -9.56
N ASN A 6 1.10 0.98 -10.39
CA ASN A 6 1.80 1.06 -11.67
C ASN A 6 0.89 1.56 -12.83
N LEU A 7 1.43 2.37 -13.75
CA LEU A 7 0.66 3.21 -14.69
C LEU A 7 0.73 2.79 -16.18
N ASN A 8 1.34 1.66 -16.50
CA ASN A 8 1.72 1.26 -17.87
C ASN A 8 0.55 0.81 -18.79
N LYS A 9 -0.57 1.57 -18.87
CA LYS A 9 -1.70 1.24 -19.78
C LYS A 9 -2.56 2.39 -20.33
N ILE A 10 -2.09 3.65 -20.28
CA ILE A 10 -2.82 4.80 -20.86
C ILE A 10 -2.23 5.30 -22.20
N GLU A 11 -0.92 5.16 -22.43
CA GLU A 11 -0.25 5.67 -23.65
C GLU A 11 -0.82 5.15 -24.98
N LEU A 12 -1.35 3.91 -24.99
CA LEU A 12 -1.85 3.23 -26.18
C LEU A 12 -3.18 3.81 -26.74
N ILE A 13 -3.86 4.69 -25.99
CA ILE A 13 -5.12 5.32 -26.43
C ILE A 13 -4.86 6.66 -27.15
N PHE A 14 -3.84 7.43 -26.75
CA PHE A 14 -3.60 8.77 -27.29
C PHE A 14 -2.86 8.79 -28.64
N LYS A 15 -2.02 7.79 -28.94
CA LYS A 15 -1.27 7.68 -30.21
C LYS A 15 -2.14 7.41 -31.46
N LYS A 16 -3.48 7.39 -31.35
CA LYS A 16 -4.40 7.12 -32.47
C LYS A 16 -5.30 8.30 -32.90
N LYS A 17 -5.07 9.52 -32.37
CA LYS A 17 -5.85 10.72 -32.72
C LYS A 17 -5.06 11.92 -33.27
N THR A 18 -3.75 11.75 -33.50
CA THR A 18 -2.88 12.74 -34.15
C THR A 18 -2.51 12.33 -35.57
N ASN A 19 -3.52 12.15 -36.41
CA ASN A 19 -3.40 12.15 -37.87
C ASN A 19 -4.76 12.58 -38.46
N ASN A 20 -4.73 13.43 -39.48
CA ASN A 20 -5.84 14.18 -40.09
C ASN A 20 -6.37 15.38 -39.28
N ILE A 21 -5.90 16.59 -39.65
CA ILE A 21 -6.74 17.71 -40.16
C ILE A 21 -5.78 18.72 -40.81
N THR A 22 -6.11 19.21 -42.00
CA THR A 22 -5.38 20.25 -42.72
C THR A 22 -6.34 21.25 -43.35
N ASN A 23 -6.02 22.54 -43.22
CA ASN A 23 -6.61 23.71 -43.90
C ASN A 23 -8.06 24.11 -43.51
N GLY A 24 -8.29 25.42 -43.36
CA GLY A 24 -9.61 26.03 -43.07
C GLY A 24 -9.47 27.43 -42.45
N ASN A 25 -9.56 28.49 -43.26
CA ASN A 25 -9.16 29.87 -42.90
C ASN A 25 -10.28 30.73 -42.25
N ASN A 26 -9.86 31.81 -41.57
CA ASN A 26 -10.56 33.10 -41.30
C ASN A 26 -11.89 33.05 -40.49
N GLU A 27 -12.13 33.82 -39.42
CA GLU A 27 -12.25 35.29 -39.28
C GLU A 27 -12.06 35.71 -37.79
N GLN A 28 -11.46 36.85 -37.43
CA GLN A 28 -12.05 38.19 -37.17
C GLN A 28 -13.26 38.21 -36.18
N GLN A 29 -13.40 39.12 -35.21
CA GLN A 29 -12.74 40.43 -35.00
C GLN A 29 -12.89 40.94 -33.53
N THR A 30 -11.89 41.67 -32.99
CA THR A 30 -11.97 42.63 -31.82
C THR A 30 -12.40 42.07 -30.44
N TRP A 31 -12.10 42.69 -29.28
CA TRP A 31 -11.64 44.05 -28.96
C TRP A 31 -10.37 44.09 -28.08
N ALA A 32 -9.67 45.23 -28.12
CA ALA A 32 -8.63 45.64 -27.17
C ALA A 32 -9.22 46.74 -26.23
N ASN A 33 -8.53 47.41 -25.28
CA ASN A 33 -7.09 47.64 -25.11
C ASN A 33 -6.78 48.24 -23.70
N LEU A 34 -5.48 48.41 -23.36
CA LEU A 34 -4.92 49.25 -22.27
C LEU A 34 -5.18 48.78 -20.82
N HIS A 35 -4.34 48.97 -19.78
CA HIS A 35 -2.99 49.55 -19.53
C HIS A 35 -2.39 48.73 -18.35
N GLU A 36 -1.10 48.61 -18.03
CA GLU A 36 0.20 48.86 -18.69
C GLU A 36 1.30 48.08 -17.90
N VAL A 37 2.60 48.18 -18.24
CA VAL A 37 3.71 47.40 -17.64
C VAL A 37 4.96 48.28 -17.38
N PRO A 38 5.64 48.16 -16.21
CA PRO A 38 6.99 48.71 -16.00
C PRO A 38 8.10 47.85 -16.66
N ASP A 39 9.14 48.51 -17.17
CA ASP A 39 10.12 47.95 -18.12
C ASP A 39 11.05 46.84 -17.60
N SER A 40 11.54 46.01 -18.53
CA SER A 40 12.47 44.91 -18.31
C SER A 40 13.88 45.21 -18.85
N ASN A 41 14.88 45.28 -17.98
CA ASN A 41 16.27 45.50 -18.42
C ASN A 41 17.33 44.75 -17.57
N GLN A 42 17.25 43.41 -17.56
CA GLN A 42 18.42 42.52 -17.36
C GLN A 42 18.31 41.31 -18.31
N PRO A 43 19.44 40.82 -18.88
CA PRO A 43 19.42 39.75 -19.86
C PRO A 43 19.09 38.38 -19.25
N ARG A 44 18.31 37.57 -19.96
CA ARG A 44 18.17 36.15 -19.65
C ARG A 44 19.47 35.43 -20.03
N PRO A 45 20.07 34.61 -19.14
CA PRO A 45 21.16 33.71 -19.55
C PRO A 45 20.62 32.62 -20.48
N ASP A 46 21.40 32.27 -21.51
CA ASP A 46 21.01 31.31 -22.54
C ASP A 46 20.80 29.88 -22.00
N SER A 47 19.85 29.17 -22.62
CA SER A 47 19.71 27.73 -22.45
C SER A 47 20.88 26.98 -23.10
N LYS A 48 21.85 26.55 -22.30
CA LYS A 48 22.89 25.58 -22.69
C LYS A 48 23.01 24.47 -21.65
N ASN A 49 23.30 23.26 -22.13
CA ASN A 49 23.42 22.06 -21.30
C ASN A 49 24.48 22.23 -20.21
N SER A 50 24.06 22.21 -18.95
CA SER A 50 24.90 21.83 -17.82
C SER A 50 24.60 20.38 -17.44
N GLN A 51 25.33 19.43 -18.04
CA GLN A 51 25.46 18.11 -17.43
C GLN A 51 26.18 18.30 -16.09
N LEU A 52 25.46 18.16 -14.97
CA LEU A 52 26.12 18.06 -13.67
C LEU A 52 26.81 16.70 -13.59
N ASN A 53 28.14 16.70 -13.80
CA ASN A 53 29.00 15.58 -13.50
C ASN A 53 29.07 15.36 -11.97
N PHE A 54 28.03 14.73 -11.42
CA PHE A 54 28.07 14.17 -10.08
C PHE A 54 29.04 12.99 -10.07
N GLN A 55 30.26 13.22 -9.58
CA GLN A 55 31.19 12.14 -9.28
C GLN A 55 30.59 11.29 -8.15
N PRO A 56 30.40 9.96 -8.33
CA PRO A 56 29.86 9.11 -7.28
C PRO A 56 30.86 9.05 -6.11
N ILE A 57 30.33 9.07 -4.88
CA ILE A 57 31.17 9.12 -3.65
C ILE A 57 31.23 7.74 -2.98
N TYR A 58 30.29 6.84 -3.31
CA TYR A 58 30.20 5.50 -2.75
C TYR A 58 29.97 4.44 -3.85
N LYS A 59 30.60 3.27 -3.68
CA LYS A 59 30.23 2.01 -4.36
C LYS A 59 29.14 1.33 -3.52
N ALA A 60 28.23 0.61 -4.17
CA ALA A 60 27.14 -0.13 -3.54
C ALA A 60 27.15 -1.60 -3.99
N LEU A 61 27.50 -2.53 -3.10
CA LEU A 61 27.46 -3.97 -3.37
C LEU A 61 26.05 -4.52 -3.14
N ALA A 62 25.47 -5.18 -4.13
CA ALA A 62 24.16 -5.80 -4.01
C ALA A 62 24.17 -7.04 -3.08
N LEU A 63 23.63 -6.88 -1.87
CA LEU A 63 23.39 -7.99 -0.92
C LEU A 63 22.23 -8.90 -1.38
N HIS A 64 21.33 -8.36 -2.22
CA HIS A 64 20.15 -9.01 -2.75
C HIS A 64 19.86 -8.55 -4.18
N SER A 65 19.36 -9.44 -5.05
CA SER A 65 18.90 -9.06 -6.39
C SER A 65 17.64 -8.18 -6.28
N PHE A 66 17.59 -7.10 -7.07
CA PHE A 66 16.47 -6.19 -7.16
C PHE A 66 16.03 -6.03 -8.62
N TYR A 67 14.72 -6.01 -8.85
CA TYR A 67 14.12 -5.93 -10.18
C TYR A 67 13.23 -4.69 -10.25
N ALA A 68 13.57 -3.79 -11.18
CA ALA A 68 12.90 -2.52 -11.39
C ALA A 68 11.41 -2.68 -11.69
N GLN A 69 10.56 -2.01 -10.92
CA GLN A 69 9.10 -2.04 -11.09
C GLN A 69 8.60 -0.83 -11.89
N THR A 70 9.38 0.24 -11.99
CA THR A 70 9.13 1.40 -12.84
C THR A 70 10.36 1.77 -13.68
N SER A 71 10.16 2.56 -14.74
CA SER A 71 11.24 3.06 -15.62
C SER A 71 12.21 4.05 -14.97
N ARG A 72 12.06 4.34 -13.67
CA ARG A 72 13.01 5.14 -12.89
C ARG A 72 13.92 4.29 -12.00
N GLU A 73 13.70 2.97 -11.93
CA GLU A 73 14.42 2.05 -11.06
C GLU A 73 15.50 1.27 -11.82
N LEU A 74 16.62 0.95 -11.16
CA LEU A 74 17.65 0.06 -11.72
C LEU A 74 17.38 -1.40 -11.34
N SER A 75 17.69 -2.34 -12.24
CA SER A 75 17.69 -3.78 -11.95
C SER A 75 19.12 -4.28 -11.81
N PHE A 76 19.38 -5.16 -10.85
CA PHE A 76 20.70 -5.73 -10.57
C PHE A 76 20.55 -7.06 -9.79
N LYS A 77 21.55 -7.93 -9.92
CA LYS A 77 21.63 -9.25 -9.27
C LYS A 77 22.46 -9.13 -7.98
N LYS A 78 22.25 -10.06 -7.03
CA LYS A 78 23.10 -10.17 -5.83
C LYS A 78 24.56 -10.40 -6.25
N GLY A 79 25.47 -9.56 -5.76
CA GLY A 79 26.90 -9.55 -6.10
C GLY A 79 27.32 -8.38 -6.99
N ASP A 80 26.37 -7.73 -7.68
CA ASP A 80 26.64 -6.60 -8.56
C ASP A 80 27.14 -5.37 -7.77
N ILE A 81 28.01 -4.55 -8.38
CA ILE A 81 28.50 -3.29 -7.79
C ILE A 81 27.92 -2.11 -8.60
N LEU A 82 27.20 -1.23 -7.91
CA LEU A 82 26.60 -0.01 -8.45
C LEU A 82 27.38 1.22 -7.98
N LEU A 83 27.33 2.31 -8.76
CA LEU A 83 27.90 3.60 -8.39
C LEU A 83 26.83 4.51 -7.80
N VAL A 84 26.99 5.00 -6.57
CA VAL A 84 25.98 5.85 -5.90
C VAL A 84 26.22 7.31 -6.21
N ILE A 85 25.27 7.93 -6.91
CA ILE A 85 25.25 9.35 -7.26
C ILE A 85 24.77 10.17 -6.06
N ARG A 86 23.63 9.79 -5.46
CA ARG A 86 23.07 10.45 -4.25
C ARG A 86 22.07 9.56 -3.51
N ARG A 87 21.71 9.96 -2.29
CA ARG A 87 20.54 9.41 -1.56
C ARG A 87 19.30 10.21 -1.93
N ILE A 88 18.19 9.53 -2.20
CA ILE A 88 16.90 10.14 -2.57
C ILE A 88 15.99 10.31 -1.35
N ASN A 89 15.92 9.28 -0.52
CA ASN A 89 15.19 9.30 0.75
C ASN A 89 15.76 8.22 1.69
N ASP A 90 15.07 7.94 2.79
CA ASP A 90 15.60 7.00 3.79
C ASP A 90 15.75 5.55 3.29
N ASP A 91 14.93 5.13 2.33
CA ASP A 91 14.90 3.76 1.80
C ASP A 91 15.47 3.64 0.37
N TRP A 92 15.75 4.74 -0.32
CA TRP A 92 16.18 4.76 -1.73
C TRP A 92 17.43 5.60 -2.01
N LEU A 93 18.33 5.04 -2.82
CA LEU A 93 19.47 5.69 -3.46
C LEU A 93 19.14 5.99 -4.92
N GLU A 94 19.91 6.88 -5.54
CA GLU A 94 20.02 7.04 -6.99
C GLU A 94 21.50 6.84 -7.38
N GLY A 95 21.71 6.13 -8.48
CA GLY A 95 23.04 5.78 -8.93
C GLY A 95 23.04 5.30 -10.37
N GLU A 96 24.18 4.73 -10.76
CA GLU A 96 24.42 4.20 -12.09
C GLU A 96 24.77 2.71 -12.03
N PHE A 97 24.21 1.94 -12.97
CA PHE A 97 24.60 0.56 -13.24
C PHE A 97 24.51 0.29 -14.73
N GLN A 98 25.58 -0.26 -15.33
CA GLN A 98 25.67 -0.59 -16.75
C GLN A 98 25.29 0.57 -17.71
N GLY A 99 25.66 1.82 -17.36
CA GLY A 99 25.35 3.02 -18.15
C GLY A 99 23.91 3.54 -18.02
N LEU A 100 23.08 2.91 -17.17
CA LEU A 100 21.73 3.37 -16.85
C LEU A 100 21.73 4.07 -15.49
N ILE A 101 21.09 5.23 -15.41
CA ILE A 101 20.87 5.99 -14.17
C ILE A 101 19.46 5.74 -13.65
N GLY A 102 19.32 5.47 -12.36
CA GLY A 102 18.02 5.27 -11.72
C GLY A 102 18.11 5.00 -10.23
N ILE A 103 16.96 4.78 -9.60
CA ILE A 103 16.82 4.59 -8.16
C ILE A 103 16.85 3.11 -7.76
N PHE A 104 17.39 2.81 -6.57
CA PHE A 104 17.39 1.47 -6.00
C PHE A 104 17.29 1.48 -4.47
N PRO A 105 16.71 0.43 -3.86
CA PRO A 105 16.46 0.41 -2.43
C PRO A 105 17.75 0.20 -1.63
N LEU A 106 18.01 1.10 -0.67
CA LEU A 106 19.18 1.11 0.21
C LEU A 106 19.37 -0.22 0.96
N ASN A 107 18.28 -0.93 1.31
CA ASN A 107 18.36 -2.19 2.05
C ASN A 107 18.65 -3.43 1.18
N TYR A 108 18.87 -3.26 -0.12
CA TYR A 108 19.34 -4.34 -1.02
C TYR A 108 20.85 -4.26 -1.27
N VAL A 109 21.53 -3.21 -0.76
CA VAL A 109 22.95 -2.94 -0.98
C VAL A 109 23.72 -2.68 0.32
N GLU A 110 25.03 -2.86 0.28
CA GLU A 110 26.00 -2.42 1.29
C GLU A 110 26.88 -1.31 0.70
N LEU A 111 27.13 -0.25 1.48
CA LEU A 111 27.81 0.96 0.99
C LEU A 111 29.27 1.02 1.42
N PHE A 112 30.14 1.26 0.44
CA PHE A 112 31.59 1.41 0.62
C PHE A 112 32.02 2.79 0.08
N PRO A 113 32.80 3.59 0.81
CA PRO A 113 33.35 4.83 0.28
C PRO A 113 34.30 4.53 -0.89
N ILE A 114 34.34 5.40 -1.89
CA ILE A 114 35.33 5.27 -2.97
C ILE A 114 36.66 5.84 -2.49
N GLU A 115 37.58 4.96 -2.11
CA GLU A 115 38.97 5.36 -1.85
C GLU A 115 39.64 5.84 -3.15
N SER A 116 40.33 6.98 -3.06
CA SER A 116 40.73 7.79 -4.21
C SER A 116 41.99 7.29 -4.95
N ASN A 117 42.13 5.98 -5.11
CA ASN A 117 43.23 5.32 -5.85
C ASN A 117 42.74 4.31 -6.92
N ASP A 118 41.47 3.92 -6.93
CA ASP A 118 40.90 3.03 -7.97
C ASP A 118 40.54 3.81 -9.25
N GLN A 119 41.53 4.36 -9.94
CA GLN A 119 41.43 4.74 -11.35
C GLN A 119 42.43 3.90 -12.17
N GLU A 120 42.14 3.72 -13.46
CA GLU A 120 42.87 2.83 -14.39
C GLU A 120 42.75 1.32 -14.09
N ASN A 121 41.64 0.71 -14.51
CA ASN A 121 41.61 -0.46 -15.42
C ASN A 121 40.17 -0.99 -15.62
N TYR A 122 39.44 -0.42 -16.59
CA TYR A 122 38.23 -1.03 -17.15
C TYR A 122 38.22 -0.80 -18.68
N SER A 123 39.08 -1.56 -19.35
CA SER A 123 39.19 -1.62 -20.81
C SER A 123 39.53 -3.05 -21.21
N SER A 124 38.79 -3.58 -22.20
CA SER A 124 38.90 -4.92 -22.79
C SER A 124 38.92 -6.12 -21.83
N ASP A 125 37.75 -6.71 -21.58
CA ASP A 125 37.57 -8.15 -21.83
C ASP A 125 36.12 -8.41 -22.30
N TYR A 126 35.95 -8.85 -23.54
CA TYR A 126 34.65 -9.00 -24.23
C TYR A 126 34.80 -10.04 -25.35
N ASP A 127 35.09 -11.31 -25.03
CA ASP A 127 35.08 -12.40 -26.05
C ASP A 127 34.96 -13.85 -25.51
N THR A 128 34.92 -14.11 -24.19
CA THR A 128 35.24 -15.45 -23.62
C THR A 128 34.09 -16.29 -23.03
N GLU A 129 32.83 -15.81 -22.95
CA GLU A 129 31.76 -16.56 -22.24
C GLU A 129 30.95 -17.58 -23.09
N HIS A 130 31.09 -17.63 -24.41
CA HIS A 130 30.14 -18.34 -25.28
C HIS A 130 30.25 -19.88 -25.31
N GLU A 131 31.22 -20.48 -24.62
CA GLU A 131 31.42 -21.95 -24.63
C GLU A 131 30.42 -22.71 -23.72
N TYR A 132 29.84 -22.03 -22.73
CA TYR A 132 29.03 -22.64 -21.67
C TYR A 132 27.51 -22.55 -21.87
N GLU A 133 27.03 -21.91 -22.94
CA GLU A 133 25.60 -21.75 -23.22
C GLU A 133 24.92 -23.07 -23.62
N GLY A 134 23.66 -23.25 -23.22
CA GLY A 134 22.76 -24.27 -23.78
C GLY A 134 22.19 -23.85 -25.14
N GLU A 135 21.46 -24.75 -25.79
CA GLU A 135 20.90 -24.52 -27.13
C GLU A 135 19.48 -25.09 -27.24
N ALA A 136 18.59 -24.39 -27.94
CA ALA A 136 17.26 -24.90 -28.30
C ALA A 136 16.80 -24.42 -29.69
N ILE A 137 15.79 -25.09 -30.25
CA ILE A 137 15.06 -24.65 -31.46
C ILE A 137 13.63 -24.24 -31.09
N VAL A 138 13.13 -23.16 -31.68
CA VAL A 138 11.80 -22.62 -31.39
C VAL A 138 10.70 -23.43 -32.09
N LYS A 139 9.74 -23.96 -31.33
CA LYS A 139 8.61 -24.77 -31.83
C LYS A 139 7.40 -23.93 -32.27
N TYR A 140 7.22 -22.75 -31.66
CA TYR A 140 6.10 -21.84 -31.90
C TYR A 140 6.55 -20.37 -31.79
N ASP A 141 5.96 -19.48 -32.58
CA ASP A 141 6.22 -18.04 -32.49
C ASP A 141 5.82 -17.50 -31.10
N PHE A 142 6.68 -16.68 -30.50
CA PHE A 142 6.43 -16.01 -29.24
C PHE A 142 6.64 -14.50 -29.41
N ILE A 143 5.53 -13.76 -29.43
CA ILE A 143 5.51 -12.30 -29.51
C ILE A 143 5.54 -11.75 -28.08
N PRO A 144 6.58 -11.00 -27.68
CA PRO A 144 6.72 -10.53 -26.32
C PRO A 144 5.68 -9.46 -26.00
N GLN A 145 5.10 -9.55 -24.80
CA GLN A 145 4.11 -8.60 -24.26
C GLN A 145 4.73 -7.67 -23.21
N LYS A 146 5.96 -7.97 -22.77
CA LYS A 146 6.78 -7.17 -21.84
C LYS A 146 8.18 -6.93 -22.43
N THR A 147 8.84 -5.87 -22.00
CA THR A 147 10.16 -5.44 -22.51
C THR A 147 11.32 -6.39 -22.18
N PHE A 148 11.13 -7.33 -21.24
CA PHE A 148 12.11 -8.34 -20.84
C PHE A 148 11.79 -9.75 -21.37
N GLU A 149 10.74 -9.89 -22.16
CA GLU A 149 10.41 -11.14 -22.86
C GLU A 149 11.11 -11.15 -24.22
N LEU A 150 11.78 -12.25 -24.57
CA LEU A 150 12.51 -12.37 -25.83
C LEU A 150 11.54 -12.74 -26.97
N GLN A 151 11.62 -12.07 -28.13
CA GLN A 151 10.88 -12.54 -29.30
C GLN A 151 11.48 -13.83 -29.84
N LEU A 152 10.64 -14.85 -30.03
CA LEU A 152 11.00 -16.09 -30.71
C LEU A 152 10.19 -16.22 -32.01
N ARG A 153 10.78 -16.83 -33.04
CA ARG A 153 10.09 -17.22 -34.28
C ARG A 153 10.30 -18.71 -34.54
N LYS A 154 9.27 -19.39 -35.00
CA LYS A 154 9.28 -20.84 -35.21
C LYS A 154 10.36 -21.26 -36.21
N GLY A 155 11.24 -22.16 -35.78
CA GLY A 155 12.37 -22.67 -36.57
C GLY A 155 13.70 -21.98 -36.28
N ASP A 156 13.71 -20.82 -35.60
CA ASP A 156 14.95 -20.15 -35.20
C ASP A 156 15.68 -20.97 -34.10
N LYS A 157 17.01 -20.84 -34.06
CA LYS A 157 17.86 -21.37 -32.97
C LYS A 157 18.05 -20.27 -31.92
N VAL A 158 17.98 -20.65 -30.65
CA VAL A 158 18.14 -19.74 -29.50
C VAL A 158 19.17 -20.30 -28.53
N SER A 159 20.08 -19.44 -28.05
CA SER A 159 20.98 -19.78 -26.95
C SER A 159 20.21 -19.79 -25.64
N LEU A 160 20.40 -20.84 -24.82
CA LEU A 160 19.92 -20.88 -23.44
C LEU A 160 21.06 -20.40 -22.54
N LEU A 161 20.87 -19.27 -21.86
CA LEU A 161 21.84 -18.76 -20.89
C LEU A 161 21.71 -19.52 -19.57
N ARG A 162 20.47 -19.70 -19.10
CA ARG A 162 20.13 -20.58 -17.96
C ARG A 162 18.63 -20.89 -17.90
N ARG A 163 18.29 -21.97 -17.21
CA ARG A 163 16.90 -22.24 -16.79
C ARG A 163 16.56 -21.39 -15.57
N LEU A 164 15.35 -20.83 -15.56
CA LEU A 164 14.85 -20.00 -14.45
C LEU A 164 13.93 -20.81 -13.52
N ASP A 165 13.03 -21.59 -14.12
CA ASP A 165 12.18 -22.58 -13.47
C ASP A 165 11.76 -23.66 -14.48
N ASP A 166 10.86 -24.57 -14.11
CA ASP A 166 10.39 -25.64 -15.01
C ASP A 166 9.75 -25.10 -16.30
N ASN A 167 9.22 -23.88 -16.28
CA ASN A 167 8.41 -23.24 -17.33
C ASN A 167 9.13 -22.13 -18.10
N TRP A 168 10.30 -21.63 -17.67
CA TRP A 168 10.99 -20.49 -18.29
C TRP A 168 12.51 -20.67 -18.42
N TYR A 169 13.05 -20.21 -19.56
CA TYR A 169 14.49 -19.98 -19.76
C TYR A 169 14.79 -18.47 -19.83
N GLU A 170 15.99 -18.10 -19.40
CA GLU A 170 16.69 -16.88 -19.81
C GLU A 170 17.62 -17.27 -20.96
N GLY A 171 17.53 -16.57 -22.09
CA GLY A 171 18.27 -16.91 -23.30
C GLY A 171 18.41 -15.72 -24.23
N ARG A 172 19.00 -15.94 -25.42
CA ARG A 172 19.30 -14.86 -26.36
C ARG A 172 19.24 -15.27 -27.83
N VAL A 173 18.83 -14.32 -28.66
CA VAL A 173 18.84 -14.42 -30.13
C VAL A 173 19.65 -13.23 -30.66
N ASN A 174 20.82 -13.53 -31.23
CA ASN A 174 21.89 -12.55 -31.46
C ASN A 174 22.25 -11.83 -30.14
N HIS A 175 22.45 -10.52 -30.16
CA HIS A 175 22.77 -9.70 -28.98
C HIS A 175 21.53 -9.27 -28.16
N ILE A 176 20.35 -9.87 -28.39
CA ILE A 176 19.13 -9.54 -27.65
C ILE A 176 18.83 -10.69 -26.68
N GLU A 177 18.88 -10.39 -25.40
CA GLU A 177 18.63 -11.33 -24.30
C GLU A 177 17.24 -11.09 -23.70
N GLY A 178 16.64 -12.15 -23.12
CA GLY A 178 15.36 -12.06 -22.44
C GLY A 178 14.79 -13.42 -22.07
N ILE A 179 13.63 -13.41 -21.41
CA ILE A 179 12.98 -14.65 -20.95
C ILE A 179 11.93 -15.15 -21.94
N PHE A 180 11.77 -16.47 -22.03
CA PHE A 180 10.72 -17.10 -22.84
C PHE A 180 10.26 -18.44 -22.25
N PRO A 181 9.04 -18.91 -22.56
CA PRO A 181 8.52 -20.14 -21.97
C PRO A 181 9.26 -21.37 -22.50
N ALA A 182 9.70 -22.26 -21.61
CA ALA A 182 10.33 -23.53 -21.94
C ALA A 182 9.44 -24.41 -22.84
N ALA A 183 8.11 -24.33 -22.67
CA ALA A 183 7.15 -25.02 -23.53
C ALA A 183 7.23 -24.62 -25.02
N TYR A 184 7.74 -23.42 -25.34
CA TYR A 184 7.81 -22.89 -26.71
C TYR A 184 9.05 -23.33 -27.48
N VAL A 185 10.03 -23.99 -26.83
CA VAL A 185 11.28 -24.44 -27.46
C VAL A 185 11.50 -25.95 -27.30
N GLU A 186 12.38 -26.51 -28.12
CA GLU A 186 12.91 -27.87 -28.04
C GLU A 186 14.38 -27.78 -27.64
N THR A 187 14.69 -28.10 -26.38
CA THR A 187 16.06 -28.05 -25.86
C THR A 187 16.92 -29.12 -26.51
N LEU A 188 18.03 -28.70 -27.13
CA LEU A 188 19.05 -29.58 -27.71
C LEU A 188 20.23 -29.81 -26.73
N LYS A 189 20.57 -28.77 -25.96
CA LYS A 189 21.59 -28.76 -24.90
C LYS A 189 21.04 -27.93 -23.74
N GLU A 190 20.81 -28.53 -22.58
CA GLU A 190 20.45 -27.76 -21.37
C GLU A 190 21.63 -26.85 -20.97
N PRO A 191 21.38 -25.64 -20.45
CA PRO A 191 22.41 -24.78 -19.91
C PRO A 191 22.93 -25.31 -18.55
N PRO A 192 24.05 -24.78 -18.02
CA PRO A 192 24.65 -25.26 -16.77
C PRO A 192 23.72 -25.09 -15.56
N ASP A 193 23.31 -26.21 -14.97
CA ASP A 193 22.35 -26.25 -13.88
C ASP A 193 22.96 -25.81 -12.54
N ASN A 194 22.22 -25.01 -11.75
CA ASN A 194 22.59 -24.73 -10.36
C ASN A 194 22.32 -25.98 -9.51
N LEU A 195 23.39 -26.75 -9.25
CA LEU A 195 23.37 -28.08 -8.62
C LEU A 195 22.44 -28.19 -7.40
N SER A 196 21.45 -29.06 -7.50
CA SER A 196 20.68 -29.51 -6.34
C SER A 196 21.32 -30.72 -5.66
N LYS A 197 21.18 -30.77 -4.32
CA LYS A 197 21.30 -31.97 -3.45
C LYS A 197 22.50 -32.92 -3.70
N LYS A 198 23.59 -32.73 -2.95
CA LYS A 198 24.44 -33.84 -2.49
C LYS A 198 24.69 -33.76 -0.99
N SER A 199 24.50 -34.90 -0.31
CA SER A 199 24.88 -35.11 1.09
C SER A 199 26.34 -35.57 1.18
N HIS A 200 27.07 -35.14 2.20
CA HIS A 200 28.29 -35.83 2.63
C HIS A 200 28.30 -36.05 4.15
N ARG A 201 28.67 -37.28 4.54
CA ARG A 201 29.18 -37.62 5.87
C ARG A 201 30.70 -37.46 5.87
N ASN A 202 31.23 -37.03 7.00
CA ASN A 202 32.48 -37.44 7.64
C ASN A 202 33.87 -37.30 6.97
N GLU A 203 34.85 -37.17 7.89
CA GLU A 203 36.26 -37.62 7.83
C GLU A 203 37.25 -36.86 6.90
N TYR A 204 38.50 -36.55 7.31
CA TYR A 204 39.16 -36.44 8.64
C TYR A 204 40.57 -35.80 8.42
N VAL A 205 41.33 -35.46 9.50
CA VAL A 205 42.80 -35.10 9.52
C VAL A 205 43.15 -33.72 8.90
N GLN A 206 44.02 -32.83 9.42
CA GLN A 206 44.63 -32.47 10.73
C GLN A 206 45.08 -30.97 10.58
N SER A 207 45.57 -30.19 11.55
CA SER A 207 46.45 -30.47 12.71
C SER A 207 46.44 -29.32 13.75
N SER A 208 46.73 -29.65 15.02
CA SER A 208 47.49 -28.87 16.05
C SER A 208 47.16 -27.39 16.36
N THR A 209 47.08 -26.91 17.62
CA THR A 209 47.34 -27.54 18.94
C THR A 209 46.85 -26.64 20.10
N MET A 210 46.34 -27.25 21.19
CA MET A 210 46.53 -26.90 22.63
C MET A 210 46.16 -25.49 23.17
N THR A 211 45.61 -25.28 24.39
CA THR A 211 45.10 -26.16 25.49
C THR A 211 44.23 -25.34 26.47
N SER A 212 43.22 -25.96 27.11
CA SER A 212 42.69 -25.56 28.44
C SER A 212 43.57 -26.15 29.58
N PRO A 213 43.43 -25.68 30.83
CA PRO A 213 42.42 -26.23 31.78
C PRO A 213 41.32 -25.20 32.16
N ASP A 214 40.11 -25.49 32.67
CA ASP A 214 39.60 -26.53 33.60
C ASP A 214 40.04 -26.27 35.08
N GLU A 215 39.25 -26.40 36.16
CA GLU A 215 37.82 -26.75 36.42
C GLU A 215 37.18 -25.62 37.31
N GLU A 216 36.24 -25.70 38.28
CA GLU A 216 35.53 -26.74 39.08
C GLU A 216 34.09 -26.23 39.47
N GLU A 217 33.62 -26.33 40.73
CA GLU A 217 32.18 -26.30 41.09
C GLU A 217 31.71 -25.50 42.35
N GLN A 218 30.50 -24.92 42.26
CA GLN A 218 29.38 -24.87 43.26
C GLN A 218 29.39 -23.98 44.57
N PRO A 219 28.21 -23.77 45.24
CA PRO A 219 27.92 -22.72 46.27
C PRO A 219 27.65 -23.34 47.69
N PRO A 220 26.81 -22.83 48.65
CA PRO A 220 26.10 -21.54 48.87
C PRO A 220 26.18 -20.97 50.32
N THR A 221 25.41 -19.91 50.65
CA THR A 221 24.87 -19.63 52.02
C THR A 221 23.59 -18.76 51.99
N GLU A 222 22.77 -18.81 53.05
CA GLU A 222 21.43 -18.19 53.17
C GLU A 222 21.32 -17.09 54.24
N ASN A 223 20.21 -16.32 54.22
CA ASN A 223 19.34 -15.95 55.38
C ASN A 223 18.26 -14.93 54.89
N THR A 224 16.95 -15.25 54.81
CA THR A 224 15.92 -15.24 55.88
C THR A 224 15.75 -13.88 56.59
N ASN A 225 14.57 -13.29 56.82
CA ASN A 225 13.16 -13.72 56.84
C ASN A 225 12.23 -12.48 56.56
N THR A 226 10.89 -12.47 56.49
CA THR A 226 9.77 -13.41 56.81
C THR A 226 8.53 -13.08 55.94
N ILE A 227 7.41 -13.82 56.09
CA ILE A 227 6.03 -13.43 55.71
C ILE A 227 5.09 -13.76 56.90
N PRO A 228 3.79 -13.37 56.90
CA PRO A 228 2.76 -14.39 56.62
C PRO A 228 1.57 -13.90 55.73
N ASP A 229 0.83 -14.88 55.19
CA ASP A 229 -0.26 -14.74 54.21
C ASP A 229 -1.46 -15.65 54.59
N ILE A 230 -2.70 -15.29 54.23
CA ILE A 230 -3.91 -16.12 54.43
C ILE A 230 -4.90 -16.04 53.24
N SER A 231 -4.69 -16.93 52.27
CA SER A 231 -5.73 -17.70 51.52
C SER A 231 -6.58 -17.02 50.40
N LEU A 232 -7.14 -17.71 49.39
CA LEU A 232 -6.74 -18.79 48.43
C LEU A 232 -8.00 -19.06 47.51
N PRO A 233 -8.16 -20.15 46.71
CA PRO A 233 -7.62 -20.30 45.35
C PRO A 233 -8.63 -20.75 44.25
N MET A 234 -8.25 -20.64 42.96
CA MET A 234 -8.58 -21.67 41.94
C MET A 234 -7.72 -21.58 40.65
N GLN A 235 -7.83 -22.60 39.79
CA GLN A 235 -7.28 -22.69 38.41
C GLN A 235 -5.74 -22.59 38.20
N LYS A 236 -4.96 -23.49 38.82
CA LYS A 236 -3.59 -23.84 38.33
C LYS A 236 -3.27 -25.35 38.18
N SER A 237 -4.23 -26.24 38.46
CA SER A 237 -4.02 -27.70 38.40
C SER A 237 -4.05 -28.28 36.97
N PHE A 238 -4.97 -27.82 36.12
CA PHE A 238 -5.28 -28.45 34.82
C PHE A 238 -4.07 -28.52 33.86
N TYR A 239 -3.29 -27.43 33.77
CA TYR A 239 -2.16 -27.33 32.84
C TYR A 239 -0.97 -28.26 33.19
N ARG A 240 -0.84 -28.71 34.45
CA ARG A 240 0.23 -29.65 34.84
C ARG A 240 -0.10 -31.12 34.55
N GLN A 241 -1.34 -31.44 34.18
CA GLN A 241 -1.77 -32.82 33.95
C GLN A 241 -1.65 -33.25 32.47
N LEU A 242 -1.82 -32.32 31.52
CA LEU A 242 -1.54 -32.56 30.10
C LEU A 242 -0.04 -32.82 29.83
N LEU A 243 0.84 -31.96 30.36
CA LEU A 243 2.29 -32.01 30.14
C LEU A 243 2.99 -33.25 30.70
N ARG A 244 2.31 -34.06 31.53
CA ARG A 244 2.82 -35.35 32.01
C ARG A 244 2.45 -36.55 31.13
N HIS A 245 1.47 -36.43 30.24
CA HIS A 245 1.06 -37.53 29.37
C HIS A 245 1.88 -37.60 28.07
N SER A 246 2.25 -36.46 27.47
CA SER A 246 3.08 -36.45 26.25
C SER A 246 4.50 -37.01 26.48
N MET A 247 5.12 -36.67 27.61
CA MET A 247 6.47 -37.14 27.98
C MET A 247 6.56 -38.65 28.17
N LEU A 248 5.48 -39.31 28.59
CA LEU A 248 5.49 -40.76 28.87
C LEU A 248 5.44 -41.61 27.60
N LEU A 249 4.74 -41.16 26.54
CA LEU A 249 4.73 -41.87 25.26
C LEU A 249 6.10 -41.82 24.57
N CYS A 250 6.80 -40.69 24.63
CA CYS A 250 8.13 -40.56 24.00
C CYS A 250 9.17 -41.56 24.55
N PHE A 251 9.11 -41.88 25.85
CA PHE A 251 10.02 -42.85 26.46
C PHE A 251 9.70 -44.32 26.10
N LEU A 252 8.42 -44.67 25.90
CA LEU A 252 8.05 -46.04 25.54
C LEU A 252 8.40 -46.41 24.09
N CYS A 253 8.33 -45.44 23.16
CA CYS A 253 8.70 -45.69 21.76
C CYS A 253 10.20 -46.02 21.57
N PHE A 254 11.09 -45.46 22.40
CA PHE A 254 12.53 -45.69 22.30
C PHE A 254 12.98 -47.09 22.76
N ALA A 255 12.16 -47.79 23.55
CA ALA A 255 12.52 -49.08 24.16
C ALA A 255 12.28 -50.30 23.25
N PHE A 256 11.46 -50.18 22.20
CA PHE A 256 10.95 -51.33 21.43
C PHE A 256 11.34 -51.37 19.94
N GLY A 257 12.14 -50.42 19.44
CA GLY A 257 12.81 -50.54 18.14
C GLY A 257 11.89 -50.57 16.90
N ILE A 258 10.62 -50.20 17.03
CA ILE A 258 9.68 -50.15 15.90
C ILE A 258 9.87 -48.84 15.15
N GLY A 259 10.52 -48.89 13.99
CA GLY A 259 10.72 -47.74 13.12
C GLY A 259 9.42 -47.29 12.46
N PHE A 260 8.85 -46.18 12.94
CA PHE A 260 7.79 -45.44 12.24
C PHE A 260 8.32 -44.08 11.81
N SER A 261 8.54 -43.90 10.52
CA SER A 261 8.97 -42.62 9.95
C SER A 261 7.81 -41.61 10.02
N LEU A 262 7.80 -40.75 11.04
CA LEU A 262 7.07 -39.48 10.96
C LEU A 262 7.77 -38.55 9.96
N ILE A 263 7.55 -38.83 8.68
CA ILE A 263 7.67 -37.82 7.65
C ILE A 263 6.58 -36.80 7.95
N PHE A 264 6.96 -35.63 8.45
CA PHE A 264 6.08 -34.46 8.42
C PHE A 264 5.88 -34.06 6.96
N PHE A 265 4.91 -34.71 6.31
CA PHE A 265 4.29 -34.18 5.11
C PHE A 265 3.58 -32.88 5.51
N LEU A 266 4.30 -31.76 5.35
CA LEU A 266 3.67 -30.56 4.83
C LEU A 266 3.34 -30.86 3.36
N GLY A 267 2.29 -31.66 3.15
CA GLY A 267 1.68 -31.81 1.85
C GLY A 267 0.90 -30.54 1.53
N ASP A 268 1.04 -30.04 0.31
CA ASP A 268 0.12 -29.03 -0.20
C ASP A 268 -1.29 -29.64 -0.27
N ASP A 269 -2.26 -29.00 0.39
CA ASP A 269 -3.68 -29.39 0.35
C ASP A 269 -4.27 -29.04 -1.03
N GLU A 270 -3.92 -29.82 -2.06
CA GLU A 270 -4.54 -29.75 -3.39
C GLU A 270 -6.04 -30.12 -3.39
N ASN A 271 -6.60 -30.52 -2.24
CA ASN A 271 -8.00 -30.87 -2.05
C ASN A 271 -8.63 -30.18 -0.83
N TYR A 272 -8.40 -28.88 -0.63
CA TYR A 272 -9.23 -28.08 0.28
C TYR A 272 -10.68 -27.98 -0.24
N ILE A 273 -11.52 -28.94 0.15
CA ILE A 273 -12.97 -28.83 0.01
C ILE A 273 -13.43 -27.87 1.12
N PRO A 274 -14.02 -26.70 0.79
CA PRO A 274 -14.51 -25.78 1.81
C PRO A 274 -15.54 -26.47 2.70
N ASN A 275 -15.43 -26.32 4.03
CA ASN A 275 -16.45 -26.83 4.93
C ASN A 275 -17.71 -25.95 4.84
N TYR A 276 -18.61 -26.30 3.92
CA TYR A 276 -19.83 -25.56 3.62
C TYR A 276 -20.75 -25.38 4.83
N ASP A 277 -20.64 -26.24 5.86
CA ASP A 277 -21.42 -26.10 7.09
C ASP A 277 -21.07 -24.85 7.90
N GLU A 278 -19.91 -24.21 7.65
CA GLU A 278 -19.54 -22.96 8.32
C GLU A 278 -20.45 -21.77 7.95
N TYR A 279 -21.11 -21.85 6.79
CA TYR A 279 -21.96 -20.82 6.18
C TYR A 279 -23.47 -21.06 6.38
N ASN A 280 -23.88 -22.26 6.79
CA ASN A 280 -25.30 -22.60 6.96
C ASN A 280 -25.99 -21.67 7.97
N ASN A 281 -27.14 -21.12 7.58
CA ASN A 281 -27.97 -20.19 8.37
C ASN A 281 -27.30 -18.86 8.76
N LYS A 282 -26.30 -18.38 8.01
CA LYS A 282 -25.59 -17.11 8.28
C LYS A 282 -25.56 -16.21 7.05
N ILE A 283 -25.52 -14.90 7.27
CA ILE A 283 -25.40 -13.91 6.19
C ILE A 283 -23.96 -13.93 5.67
N VAL A 284 -23.77 -14.11 4.36
CA VAL A 284 -22.45 -14.20 3.73
C VAL A 284 -22.15 -12.98 2.85
N PHE A 285 -21.09 -12.26 3.22
CA PHE A 285 -20.56 -11.11 2.49
C PHE A 285 -19.41 -11.52 1.56
N TRP A 286 -19.34 -10.95 0.35
CA TRP A 286 -18.23 -11.15 -0.61
C TRP A 286 -17.51 -9.83 -0.92
N SER A 287 -16.18 -9.86 -1.01
CA SER A 287 -15.33 -8.73 -1.46
C SER A 287 -14.13 -9.19 -2.31
N ASN A 288 -13.68 -8.29 -3.21
CA ASN A 288 -12.45 -8.43 -3.99
C ASN A 288 -11.50 -7.21 -3.87
N ASP A 289 -11.61 -6.43 -2.79
CA ASP A 289 -10.99 -5.09 -2.69
C ASP A 289 -9.47 -5.06 -2.92
N PHE A 290 -9.01 -4.00 -3.59
CA PHE A 290 -7.59 -3.66 -3.77
C PHE A 290 -6.98 -3.00 -2.52
N HIS A 291 -7.77 -2.73 -1.49
CA HIS A 291 -7.28 -2.20 -0.22
C HIS A 291 -7.81 -2.99 0.99
N ILE A 292 -6.88 -3.51 1.81
CA ILE A 292 -7.18 -4.48 2.88
C ILE A 292 -7.91 -3.89 4.09
N SER A 293 -7.69 -2.63 4.44
CA SER A 293 -8.04 -2.15 5.80
C SER A 293 -9.54 -1.86 6.03
N PRO A 294 -10.30 -1.25 5.09
CA PRO A 294 -11.75 -1.05 5.29
C PRO A 294 -12.51 -2.38 5.43
N ILE A 295 -12.21 -3.37 4.56
CA ILE A 295 -12.81 -4.71 4.65
C ILE A 295 -12.34 -5.46 5.91
N HIS A 296 -11.09 -5.26 6.36
CA HIS A 296 -10.63 -5.79 7.65
C HIS A 296 -11.39 -5.18 8.83
N ASP A 297 -11.62 -3.86 8.84
CA ASP A 297 -12.36 -3.20 9.91
C ASP A 297 -13.83 -3.64 9.94
N LEU A 298 -14.47 -3.71 8.76
CA LEU A 298 -15.84 -4.21 8.62
C LEU A 298 -15.99 -5.65 9.15
N LYS A 299 -15.02 -6.52 8.88
CA LYS A 299 -14.97 -7.89 9.45
C LYS A 299 -14.91 -7.88 10.98
N GLN A 300 -14.07 -7.04 11.57
CA GLN A 300 -13.94 -6.94 13.04
C GLN A 300 -15.22 -6.40 13.69
N LEU A 301 -16.01 -5.63 12.95
CA LEU A 301 -17.31 -5.10 13.38
C LEU A 301 -18.47 -6.12 13.22
N LEU A 302 -18.50 -6.88 12.12
CA LEU A 302 -19.65 -7.70 11.73
C LEU A 302 -19.52 -9.20 12.02
N ILE A 303 -18.32 -9.78 12.13
CA ILE A 303 -18.15 -11.18 12.57
C ILE A 303 -18.77 -11.42 13.97
N PRO A 304 -18.67 -10.50 14.94
CA PRO A 304 -19.40 -10.60 16.22
C PRO A 304 -20.94 -10.48 16.11
N LEU A 305 -21.48 -10.18 14.92
CA LEU A 305 -22.91 -10.17 14.60
C LEU A 305 -23.30 -11.36 13.70
N ASP A 306 -22.49 -12.41 13.73
CA ASP A 306 -22.60 -13.69 13.01
C ASP A 306 -22.53 -13.62 11.47
N VAL A 307 -21.97 -12.53 10.93
CA VAL A 307 -21.72 -12.37 9.49
C VAL A 307 -20.47 -13.14 9.06
N ARG A 308 -20.56 -13.90 7.96
CA ARG A 308 -19.44 -14.58 7.30
C ARG A 308 -18.90 -13.75 6.14
N PHE A 309 -17.62 -13.94 5.82
CA PHE A 309 -16.93 -13.19 4.76
C PHE A 309 -16.13 -14.10 3.83
N ILE A 310 -16.36 -13.97 2.53
CA ILE A 310 -15.52 -14.48 1.45
C ILE A 310 -14.78 -13.28 0.86
N ASP A 311 -13.55 -13.07 1.33
CA ASP A 311 -12.68 -11.96 0.90
C ASP A 311 -11.53 -12.55 0.08
N LYS A 312 -11.59 -12.29 -1.23
CA LYS A 312 -10.55 -12.66 -2.19
C LYS A 312 -9.92 -11.37 -2.71
N SER A 313 -9.16 -10.70 -1.83
CA SER A 313 -8.56 -9.38 -2.06
C SER A 313 -7.52 -9.41 -3.19
N LEU A 314 -7.61 -8.39 -4.06
CA LEU A 314 -6.69 -8.10 -5.14
C LEU A 314 -5.58 -7.11 -4.72
N SER A 315 -5.46 -6.80 -3.42
CA SER A 315 -4.46 -5.88 -2.90
C SER A 315 -3.06 -6.49 -2.90
N GLY A 316 -2.02 -5.73 -3.28
CA GLY A 316 -0.63 -6.12 -3.05
C GLY A 316 -0.29 -6.35 -1.56
N ALA A 317 -1.09 -5.78 -0.64
CA ALA A 317 -0.93 -5.93 0.80
C ALA A 317 -1.70 -7.14 1.40
N CYS A 318 -2.41 -7.94 0.60
CA CYS A 318 -3.33 -9.00 1.04
C CYS A 318 -2.73 -10.05 2.01
N ARG A 319 -1.39 -10.21 2.00
CA ARG A 319 -0.67 -11.11 2.91
C ARG A 319 -0.74 -10.66 4.38
N LEU A 320 -0.87 -9.35 4.64
CA LEU A 320 -0.95 -8.79 6.00
C LEU A 320 -2.26 -9.17 6.72
N THR A 321 -3.32 -9.45 5.95
CA THR A 321 -4.64 -9.87 6.45
C THR A 321 -4.94 -11.35 6.21
N ASN A 322 -4.05 -12.07 5.53
CA ASN A 322 -4.28 -13.43 5.01
C ASN A 322 -5.55 -13.55 4.14
N THR A 323 -5.79 -12.57 3.26
CA THR A 323 -7.00 -12.49 2.41
C THR A 323 -6.67 -12.42 0.91
N CYS A 324 -5.47 -12.85 0.52
CA CYS A 324 -5.09 -12.90 -0.89
C CYS A 324 -6.03 -13.80 -1.71
N ALA A 325 -6.45 -13.30 -2.87
CA ALA A 325 -7.28 -14.05 -3.81
C ALA A 325 -6.62 -15.39 -4.21
N LYS A 326 -7.19 -16.50 -3.71
CA LYS A 326 -7.03 -17.86 -4.24
C LYS A 326 -8.28 -18.26 -5.00
N GLU A 327 -8.17 -19.00 -6.09
CA GLU A 327 -9.32 -19.42 -6.93
C GLU A 327 -10.26 -18.23 -7.26
N LEU A 328 -9.68 -17.12 -7.71
CA LEU A 328 -10.41 -15.99 -8.27
C LEU A 328 -10.08 -15.93 -9.76
N TYR A 329 -10.82 -16.72 -10.53
CA TYR A 329 -10.76 -16.74 -11.99
C TYR A 329 -11.40 -15.48 -12.59
N VAL A 330 -11.06 -15.19 -13.85
CA VAL A 330 -11.43 -13.99 -14.64
C VAL A 330 -10.84 -12.66 -14.13
N LEU A 331 -10.87 -12.41 -12.82
CA LEU A 331 -10.28 -11.20 -12.22
C LEU A 331 -8.84 -11.44 -11.74
N SER A 332 -8.04 -10.38 -11.77
CA SER A 332 -6.69 -10.35 -11.22
C SER A 332 -6.29 -8.91 -10.90
N ASN A 333 -5.16 -8.74 -10.21
CA ASN A 333 -4.63 -7.43 -9.83
C ASN A 333 -4.37 -6.52 -11.06
N SER A 334 -4.25 -7.06 -12.28
CA SER A 334 -4.00 -6.29 -13.51
C SER A 334 -5.26 -5.93 -14.30
N ASN A 335 -6.45 -6.43 -13.93
CA ASN A 335 -7.72 -6.10 -14.62
C ASN A 335 -8.88 -5.71 -13.69
N GLY A 336 -8.83 -6.00 -12.38
CA GLY A 336 -9.95 -5.76 -11.46
C GLY A 336 -10.21 -4.29 -11.12
N MET A 337 -9.23 -3.40 -11.31
CA MET A 337 -9.38 -1.96 -11.01
C MET A 337 -10.29 -1.25 -12.04
N ASN A 338 -10.12 -1.57 -13.33
CA ASN A 338 -11.06 -1.18 -14.39
C ASN A 338 -11.42 -2.41 -15.26
N PRO A 339 -12.39 -3.24 -14.82
CA PRO A 339 -12.82 -4.39 -15.58
C PRO A 339 -13.72 -3.95 -16.73
N SER A 340 -13.26 -4.15 -17.96
CA SER A 340 -13.99 -3.78 -19.18
C SER A 340 -15.35 -4.50 -19.27
N LYS A 341 -16.29 -3.96 -20.07
CA LYS A 341 -17.63 -4.57 -20.25
C LYS A 341 -17.56 -6.06 -20.66
N ALA A 342 -16.52 -6.47 -21.38
CA ALA A 342 -16.27 -7.88 -21.71
C ALA A 342 -15.83 -8.73 -20.49
N ILE A 343 -14.88 -8.23 -19.68
CA ILE A 343 -14.43 -8.89 -18.44
C ILE A 343 -15.59 -9.01 -17.44
N ARG A 344 -16.42 -7.96 -17.30
CA ARG A 344 -17.59 -8.00 -16.40
C ARG A 344 -18.61 -9.05 -16.82
N LYS A 345 -18.86 -9.19 -18.14
CA LYS A 345 -19.69 -10.29 -18.66
C LYS A 345 -19.04 -11.65 -18.38
N GLN A 346 -17.76 -11.83 -18.70
CA GLN A 346 -17.05 -13.09 -18.49
C GLN A 346 -17.08 -13.54 -17.02
N PHE A 347 -16.95 -12.59 -16.08
CA PHE A 347 -17.06 -12.85 -14.65
C PHE A 347 -18.43 -13.41 -14.27
N TYR A 348 -19.52 -12.76 -14.69
CA TYR A 348 -20.87 -13.27 -14.44
C TYR A 348 -21.10 -14.64 -15.09
N GLU A 349 -20.72 -14.83 -16.36
CA GLU A 349 -20.91 -16.10 -17.06
C GLU A 349 -20.14 -17.27 -16.41
N PHE A 350 -19.02 -17.00 -15.74
CA PHE A 350 -18.24 -17.97 -14.97
C PHE A 350 -18.89 -18.29 -13.62
N TYR A 351 -19.23 -17.27 -12.82
CA TYR A 351 -19.67 -17.46 -11.43
C TYR A 351 -21.18 -17.62 -11.22
N LYS A 352 -22.04 -17.37 -12.21
CA LYS A 352 -23.52 -17.50 -12.07
C LYS A 352 -23.99 -18.86 -11.54
N ASN A 353 -23.23 -19.92 -11.81
CA ASN A 353 -23.51 -21.30 -11.38
C ASN A 353 -22.49 -21.80 -10.32
N ASP A 354 -21.57 -20.95 -9.86
CA ASP A 354 -20.55 -21.37 -8.88
C ASP A 354 -21.17 -21.64 -7.51
N ARG A 355 -20.71 -22.70 -6.84
CA ARG A 355 -21.26 -23.13 -5.55
C ARG A 355 -20.95 -22.12 -4.43
N LEU A 356 -19.79 -21.49 -4.45
CA LEU A 356 -19.40 -20.53 -3.42
C LEU A 356 -20.11 -19.17 -3.64
N MET A 357 -20.20 -18.72 -4.90
CA MET A 357 -20.94 -17.51 -5.27
C MET A 357 -22.44 -17.62 -4.97
N ASN A 358 -23.04 -18.80 -5.16
CA ASN A 358 -24.47 -19.01 -4.85
C ASN A 358 -24.80 -18.93 -3.34
N LEU A 359 -23.80 -19.02 -2.46
CA LEU A 359 -23.95 -18.82 -1.01
C LEU A 359 -23.83 -17.34 -0.58
N VAL A 360 -23.57 -16.41 -1.50
CA VAL A 360 -23.41 -14.98 -1.19
C VAL A 360 -24.77 -14.30 -1.11
N ASP A 361 -25.05 -13.63 0.00
CA ASP A 361 -26.22 -12.77 0.19
C ASP A 361 -25.93 -11.30 -0.13
N VAL A 362 -24.69 -10.88 0.12
CA VAL A 362 -24.24 -9.48 0.06
C VAL A 362 -22.90 -9.35 -0.66
N PHE A 363 -22.83 -8.49 -1.66
CA PHE A 363 -21.58 -8.02 -2.24
C PHE A 363 -21.21 -6.66 -1.63
N VAL A 364 -19.96 -6.51 -1.16
CA VAL A 364 -19.45 -5.25 -0.62
C VAL A 364 -18.21 -4.78 -1.39
N CYS A 365 -18.17 -3.50 -1.75
CA CYS A 365 -17.05 -2.89 -2.48
C CYS A 365 -16.62 -1.59 -1.80
N PHE A 366 -15.31 -1.46 -1.56
CA PHE A 366 -14.68 -0.25 -1.02
C PHE A 366 -13.75 0.44 -2.03
N HIS A 367 -12.85 -0.32 -2.65
CA HIS A 367 -11.74 0.21 -3.43
C HIS A 367 -11.36 -0.77 -4.56
N PRO A 368 -11.84 -0.57 -5.81
CA PRO A 368 -12.79 0.47 -6.22
C PRO A 368 -14.24 0.22 -5.79
N ALA A 369 -14.94 1.28 -5.39
CA ALA A 369 -16.40 1.28 -5.27
C ALA A 369 -17.09 0.88 -6.59
N ALA A 370 -16.55 1.35 -7.73
CA ALA A 370 -17.00 0.99 -9.08
C ALA A 370 -16.89 -0.51 -9.42
N MET A 371 -16.17 -1.30 -8.63
CA MET A 371 -16.09 -2.76 -8.80
C MET A 371 -17.46 -3.43 -8.65
N CYS A 372 -18.40 -2.83 -7.92
CA CYS A 372 -19.74 -3.38 -7.70
C CYS A 372 -20.61 -3.49 -8.98
N GLU A 373 -20.20 -2.89 -10.11
CA GLU A 373 -20.79 -3.18 -11.42
C GLU A 373 -20.63 -4.65 -11.86
N LEU A 374 -19.67 -5.40 -11.29
CA LEU A 374 -19.53 -6.85 -11.49
C LEU A 374 -20.71 -7.64 -10.91
N PHE A 375 -21.30 -7.14 -9.83
CA PHE A 375 -22.22 -7.90 -8.98
C PHE A 375 -23.69 -7.61 -9.26
N MET A 376 -24.00 -6.51 -9.97
CA MET A 376 -25.36 -6.16 -10.42
C MET A 376 -26.13 -7.31 -11.09
N PRO A 377 -25.52 -8.19 -11.93
CA PRO A 377 -26.25 -9.28 -12.58
C PRO A 377 -26.68 -10.43 -11.65
N PHE A 378 -26.16 -10.53 -10.43
CA PHE A 378 -26.43 -11.66 -9.52
C PHE A 378 -27.70 -11.50 -8.68
N ASN A 379 -28.39 -10.35 -8.74
CA ASN A 379 -29.63 -10.06 -7.99
C ASN A 379 -29.56 -10.26 -6.46
N ARG A 380 -28.34 -10.18 -5.89
CA ARG A 380 -28.08 -10.15 -4.44
C ARG A 380 -27.99 -8.71 -3.94
N THR A 381 -27.92 -8.53 -2.62
CA THR A 381 -27.74 -7.20 -2.02
C THR A 381 -26.36 -6.65 -2.36
N ILE A 382 -26.28 -5.36 -2.67
CA ILE A 382 -25.03 -4.65 -2.99
C ILE A 382 -24.84 -3.49 -2.02
N ILE A 383 -23.68 -3.47 -1.36
CA ILE A 383 -23.24 -2.43 -0.44
C ILE A 383 -22.00 -1.73 -1.04
N VAL A 384 -22.18 -0.51 -1.52
CA VAL A 384 -21.10 0.34 -2.01
C VAL A 384 -20.69 1.29 -0.89
N ILE A 385 -19.45 1.22 -0.42
CA ILE A 385 -18.90 2.15 0.60
C ILE A 385 -17.63 2.77 0.03
N ALA A 386 -17.72 3.95 -0.58
CA ALA A 386 -16.55 4.62 -1.11
C ALA A 386 -15.58 4.99 0.04
N SER A 387 -14.41 4.32 0.09
CA SER A 387 -13.30 4.68 0.98
C SER A 387 -12.30 5.64 0.34
N THR A 388 -12.50 5.93 -0.94
CA THR A 388 -11.77 6.87 -1.78
C THR A 388 -12.62 7.07 -3.03
N ARG A 389 -12.91 8.33 -3.42
CA ARG A 389 -13.37 8.77 -4.76
C ARG A 389 -14.02 7.66 -5.60
N TYR A 390 -15.34 7.55 -5.49
CA TYR A 390 -16.13 6.41 -5.97
C TYR A 390 -15.99 6.09 -7.46
N GLU A 391 -15.54 7.05 -8.28
CA GLU A 391 -15.21 6.95 -9.70
C GLU A 391 -13.88 6.22 -9.99
N LEU A 392 -13.14 5.81 -8.96
CA LEU A 392 -11.92 5.01 -9.08
C LEU A 392 -12.10 3.87 -10.08
N GLY A 393 -11.30 3.90 -11.15
CA GLY A 393 -11.38 2.95 -12.26
C GLY A 393 -12.27 3.37 -13.43
N ARG A 394 -12.85 4.58 -13.46
CA ARG A 394 -13.76 5.06 -14.52
C ARG A 394 -13.27 6.41 -15.05
N PHE A 395 -12.19 6.38 -15.85
CA PHE A 395 -11.38 7.56 -16.14
C PHE A 395 -11.82 8.36 -17.38
N SER A 396 -12.70 7.79 -18.22
CA SER A 396 -13.34 8.51 -19.32
C SER A 396 -14.74 9.02 -18.95
N ILE A 397 -15.19 10.04 -19.68
CA ILE A 397 -16.52 10.65 -19.54
C ILE A 397 -17.63 9.58 -19.68
N ASP A 398 -17.48 8.65 -20.62
CA ASP A 398 -18.47 7.59 -20.87
C ASP A 398 -18.49 6.54 -19.74
N GLU A 399 -17.32 6.15 -19.22
CA GLU A 399 -17.21 5.22 -18.09
C GLU A 399 -17.80 5.81 -16.80
N TRP A 400 -17.52 7.09 -16.50
CA TRP A 400 -18.03 7.75 -15.30
C TRP A 400 -19.54 8.01 -15.40
N ASN A 401 -20.05 8.44 -16.55
CA ASN A 401 -21.50 8.61 -16.74
C ASN A 401 -22.29 7.29 -16.68
N GLU A 402 -21.77 6.21 -17.27
CA GLU A 402 -22.36 4.87 -17.12
C GLU A 402 -22.30 4.40 -15.66
N TRP A 403 -21.19 4.65 -14.94
CA TRP A 403 -21.09 4.35 -13.51
C TRP A 403 -22.08 5.15 -12.66
N ASN A 404 -22.29 6.45 -12.93
CA ASN A 404 -23.28 7.27 -12.22
C ASN A 404 -24.71 6.78 -12.43
N LYS A 405 -25.02 6.30 -13.64
CA LYS A 405 -26.28 5.63 -13.96
C LYS A 405 -26.40 4.29 -13.22
N ASN A 406 -25.36 3.46 -13.22
CA ASN A 406 -25.37 2.15 -12.56
C ASN A 406 -25.43 2.27 -11.03
N LEU A 407 -24.77 3.26 -10.42
CA LEU A 407 -24.85 3.54 -8.99
C LEU A 407 -26.22 4.07 -8.57
N ARG A 408 -26.90 4.86 -9.43
CA ARG A 408 -28.32 5.22 -9.24
C ARG A 408 -29.25 4.01 -9.34
N ILE A 409 -29.00 3.07 -10.24
CA ILE A 409 -29.74 1.80 -10.31
C ILE A 409 -29.53 1.00 -9.02
N ILE A 410 -28.29 0.85 -8.55
CA ILE A 410 -27.98 0.19 -7.26
C ILE A 410 -28.75 0.88 -6.12
N ALA A 411 -28.70 2.21 -6.00
CA ALA A 411 -29.38 2.98 -4.95
C ALA A 411 -30.92 2.99 -5.05
N SER A 412 -31.50 2.56 -6.18
CA SER A 412 -32.96 2.51 -6.36
C SER A 412 -33.61 1.25 -5.75
N ASP A 413 -32.83 0.21 -5.50
CA ASP A 413 -33.28 -1.01 -4.82
C ASP A 413 -33.15 -0.82 -3.29
N PRO A 414 -34.23 -0.94 -2.50
CA PRO A 414 -34.20 -0.71 -1.06
C PRO A 414 -33.39 -1.76 -0.27
N ARG A 415 -33.00 -2.89 -0.88
CA ARG A 415 -32.05 -3.85 -0.28
C ARG A 415 -30.64 -3.27 -0.22
N ASN A 416 -30.26 -2.52 -1.25
CA ASN A 416 -28.91 -2.03 -1.47
C ASN A 416 -28.56 -0.80 -0.63
N ILE A 417 -27.27 -0.51 -0.55
CA ILE A 417 -26.74 0.64 0.19
C ILE A 417 -25.67 1.33 -0.65
N VAL A 418 -25.74 2.66 -0.71
CA VAL A 418 -24.67 3.53 -1.24
C VAL A 418 -24.24 4.49 -0.13
N ALA A 419 -22.97 4.42 0.22
CA ALA A 419 -22.38 5.10 1.36
C ALA A 419 -20.95 5.62 1.08
N GLY A 420 -20.49 6.55 1.92
CA GLY A 420 -19.08 6.91 2.05
C GLY A 420 -18.49 6.39 3.37
N ASN A 421 -17.19 6.08 3.39
CA ASN A 421 -16.43 5.76 4.61
C ASN A 421 -16.14 7.01 5.48
N ASN A 422 -16.37 8.19 4.92
CA ASN A 422 -16.22 9.50 5.55
C ASN A 422 -17.27 10.44 4.92
N LEU A 423 -17.37 11.68 5.40
CA LEU A 423 -18.34 12.64 4.85
C LEU A 423 -17.93 13.16 3.46
N TYR A 424 -16.62 13.35 3.20
CA TYR A 424 -16.11 13.82 1.91
C TYR A 424 -16.58 12.94 0.74
N ASP A 425 -16.31 11.63 0.81
CA ASP A 425 -16.70 10.68 -0.23
C ASP A 425 -18.24 10.56 -0.33
N ALA A 426 -18.98 10.78 0.75
CA ALA A 426 -20.45 10.75 0.75
C ALA A 426 -21.08 11.97 0.04
N GLU A 427 -20.58 13.17 0.32
CA GLU A 427 -20.98 14.41 -0.39
C GLU A 427 -20.50 14.39 -1.85
N TYR A 428 -19.32 13.84 -2.12
CA TYR A 428 -18.77 13.70 -3.47
C TYR A 428 -19.65 12.78 -4.33
N ILE A 429 -20.11 11.63 -3.80
CA ILE A 429 -21.14 10.81 -4.47
C ILE A 429 -22.40 11.65 -4.73
N ARG A 430 -22.90 12.38 -3.73
CA ARG A 430 -24.13 13.18 -3.84
C ARG A 430 -24.03 14.23 -4.94
N TYR A 431 -22.90 14.93 -5.04
CA TYR A 431 -22.63 15.98 -6.03
C TYR A 431 -22.73 15.49 -7.48
N PHE A 432 -22.16 14.32 -7.81
CA PHE A 432 -22.15 13.78 -9.18
C PHE A 432 -23.35 12.86 -9.51
N THR A 433 -24.06 12.35 -8.52
CA THR A 433 -25.12 11.34 -8.75
C THR A 433 -26.52 11.75 -8.31
N GLY A 434 -26.66 12.70 -7.38
CA GLY A 434 -27.93 13.04 -6.73
C GLY A 434 -28.39 12.05 -5.65
N ILE A 435 -27.60 11.00 -5.37
CA ILE A 435 -27.96 9.96 -4.39
C ILE A 435 -27.85 10.52 -2.96
N ASN A 436 -28.83 10.21 -2.11
CA ASN A 436 -28.76 10.56 -0.69
C ASN A 436 -27.85 9.59 0.07
N THR A 437 -26.54 9.77 -0.08
CA THR A 437 -25.49 8.92 0.49
C THR A 437 -25.52 8.90 2.02
N THR A 438 -25.36 7.72 2.62
CA THR A 438 -25.14 7.56 4.09
C THR A 438 -23.64 7.54 4.42
N VAL A 439 -23.23 7.88 5.64
CA VAL A 439 -21.84 7.71 6.09
C VAL A 439 -21.73 6.44 6.95
N LEU A 440 -20.99 5.44 6.46
CA LEU A 440 -20.70 4.19 7.17
C LEU A 440 -19.18 4.10 7.42
N PRO A 441 -18.66 4.79 8.45
CA PRO A 441 -17.24 4.98 8.61
C PRO A 441 -16.54 3.79 9.25
N SER A 442 -15.26 3.63 8.91
CA SER A 442 -14.34 2.79 9.66
C SER A 442 -14.26 3.23 11.13
N ILE A 443 -14.09 2.28 12.04
CA ILE A 443 -13.94 2.50 13.48
C ILE A 443 -12.52 2.18 13.99
N CYS A 444 -11.79 1.25 13.37
CA CYS A 444 -10.40 0.89 13.71
C CYS A 444 -10.16 0.42 15.16
N ASP A 445 -11.19 -0.18 15.78
CA ASP A 445 -11.17 -0.72 17.15
C ASP A 445 -10.28 -1.97 17.28
N TYR A 446 -9.93 -2.61 16.15
CA TYR A 446 -8.99 -3.75 16.09
C TYR A 446 -7.58 -3.41 16.59
N THR A 447 -7.23 -2.11 16.65
CA THR A 447 -5.99 -1.61 17.28
C THR A 447 -5.83 -2.09 18.73
N LYS A 448 -6.94 -2.23 19.49
CA LYS A 448 -6.99 -2.76 20.88
C LYS A 448 -6.02 -2.05 21.85
N VAL A 449 -5.70 -0.80 21.56
CA VAL A 449 -4.74 0.05 22.27
C VAL A 449 -5.41 1.39 22.51
N VAL A 450 -5.14 2.02 23.65
CA VAL A 450 -5.71 3.33 24.02
C VAL A 450 -4.63 4.15 24.71
N TYR A 451 -4.55 5.44 24.36
CA TYR A 451 -3.71 6.44 25.00
C TYR A 451 -3.97 6.52 26.51
N ARG A 452 -2.91 6.78 27.28
CA ARG A 452 -2.96 7.02 28.73
C ARG A 452 -2.04 8.18 29.06
N SER A 453 -2.49 9.08 29.93
CA SER A 453 -1.72 10.27 30.33
C SER A 453 -0.36 9.97 30.98
N SER A 454 -0.14 8.74 31.45
CA SER A 454 1.16 8.20 31.85
C SER A 454 2.06 7.89 30.64
N ASN A 455 2.34 8.90 29.82
CA ASN A 455 3.26 8.79 28.68
C ASN A 455 4.68 8.48 29.15
N THR A 456 5.38 7.59 28.44
CA THR A 456 6.78 7.24 28.76
C THR A 456 7.80 7.94 27.88
N ARG A 457 7.36 8.88 27.03
CA ARG A 457 8.17 9.60 26.04
C ARG A 457 7.72 11.07 26.03
N SER A 458 8.66 11.99 25.89
CA SER A 458 8.41 13.44 25.94
C SER A 458 8.34 14.10 24.57
N GLU A 459 8.87 13.43 23.55
CA GLU A 459 8.90 13.90 22.17
C GLU A 459 7.55 13.70 21.47
N TYR A 460 7.07 14.76 20.83
CA TYR A 460 5.88 14.76 19.98
C TYR A 460 6.19 14.10 18.63
N ILE A 461 5.26 13.28 18.13
CA ILE A 461 5.39 12.68 16.80
C ILE A 461 4.97 13.72 15.76
N PHE A 462 5.77 13.88 14.71
CA PHE A 462 5.42 14.59 13.50
C PHE A 462 5.19 13.60 12.35
N ILE A 463 4.04 13.67 11.71
CA ILE A 463 3.71 12.89 10.51
C ILE A 463 3.75 13.84 9.30
N PRO A 464 4.81 13.74 8.47
CA PRO A 464 4.98 14.58 7.29
C PRO A 464 3.94 14.28 6.20
N SER A 465 3.72 15.24 5.29
CA SER A 465 3.01 14.95 4.04
C SER A 465 3.89 14.06 3.17
N HIS A 466 3.30 13.04 2.54
CA HIS A 466 4.02 12.12 1.66
C HIS A 466 4.65 12.88 0.47
N ASP A 467 5.85 12.46 0.07
CA ASP A 467 6.61 12.94 -1.09
C ASP A 467 6.96 14.45 -1.14
N HIS A 468 6.58 15.26 -0.14
CA HIS A 468 6.83 16.72 -0.07
C HIS A 468 8.04 17.09 0.81
N ILE A 469 9.22 16.53 0.55
CA ILE A 469 10.41 16.63 1.45
C ILE A 469 10.72 18.08 1.84
N ASP A 470 10.93 18.98 0.86
CA ASP A 470 11.36 20.36 1.10
C ASP A 470 10.37 21.16 1.97
N PHE A 471 9.06 20.94 1.78
CA PHE A 471 8.01 21.54 2.59
C PHE A 471 8.01 20.98 4.03
N ASN A 472 8.21 19.68 4.20
CA ASN A 472 8.27 19.07 5.53
C ASN A 472 9.47 19.58 6.34
N GLU A 473 10.65 19.71 5.71
CA GLU A 473 11.84 20.31 6.33
C GLU A 473 11.60 21.79 6.64
N GLN A 474 11.02 22.58 5.73
CA GLN A 474 10.67 24.00 5.98
C GLN A 474 9.77 24.15 7.21
N ILE A 475 8.70 23.36 7.32
CA ILE A 475 7.77 23.43 8.47
C ILE A 475 8.43 22.93 9.76
N LEU A 476 9.33 21.95 9.71
CA LEU A 476 10.11 21.52 10.87
C LEU A 476 11.08 22.60 11.34
N ASP A 477 11.76 23.31 10.44
CA ASP A 477 12.68 24.40 10.81
C ASP A 477 11.96 25.64 11.34
N GLU A 478 10.82 26.01 10.76
CA GLU A 478 9.92 27.04 11.30
C GLU A 478 9.43 26.65 12.71
N LEU A 479 9.01 25.40 12.91
CA LEU A 479 8.56 24.92 14.22
C LEU A 479 9.71 24.87 15.24
N ASN A 480 10.90 24.45 14.83
CA ASN A 480 12.11 24.52 15.66
C ASN A 480 12.47 25.97 16.03
N PHE A 481 12.26 26.93 15.12
CA PHE A 481 12.43 28.35 15.40
C PHE A 481 11.40 28.86 16.42
N SER A 482 10.11 28.53 16.25
CA SER A 482 9.06 28.88 17.22
C SER A 482 9.31 28.28 18.60
N ILE A 483 9.72 27.01 18.70
CA ILE A 483 10.08 26.35 19.97
C ILE A 483 11.20 27.11 20.69
N ARG A 484 12.26 27.53 19.97
CA ARG A 484 13.34 28.37 20.52
C ARG A 484 12.84 29.76 20.93
N LYS A 485 12.02 30.40 20.10
CA LYS A 485 11.41 31.73 20.35
C LYS A 485 10.58 31.76 21.64
N PHE A 486 9.79 30.72 21.89
CA PHE A 486 9.00 30.56 23.13
C PHE A 486 9.79 29.93 24.30
N LYS A 487 11.12 29.71 24.15
CA LYS A 487 12.01 29.13 25.17
C LYS A 487 11.50 27.79 25.73
N SER A 488 10.90 26.98 24.87
CA SER A 488 10.23 25.75 25.23
C SER A 488 11.17 24.54 25.23
N SER A 489 10.88 23.55 26.07
CA SER A 489 11.51 22.22 26.08
C SER A 489 10.80 21.18 25.20
N ILE A 490 9.82 21.60 24.38
CA ILE A 490 9.16 20.73 23.40
C ILE A 490 10.20 20.11 22.46
N VAL A 491 10.15 18.78 22.32
CA VAL A 491 10.90 18.03 21.30
C VAL A 491 9.89 17.51 20.28
N VAL A 492 10.14 17.74 19.00
CA VAL A 492 9.33 17.20 17.88
C VAL A 492 10.21 16.27 17.05
N LYS A 493 9.68 15.12 16.64
CA LYS A 493 10.42 14.11 15.87
C LYS A 493 9.58 13.48 14.76
N PRO A 494 10.06 13.41 13.51
CA PRO A 494 9.40 12.69 12.43
C PRO A 494 9.15 11.22 12.80
N LEU A 495 7.96 10.70 12.50
CA LEU A 495 7.55 9.34 12.83
C LEU A 495 8.55 8.27 12.35
N ARG A 496 9.18 8.49 11.18
CA ARG A 496 10.17 7.56 10.60
C ARG A 496 11.56 7.66 11.23
N GLN A 497 11.95 8.82 11.76
CA GLN A 497 13.16 8.95 12.56
C GLN A 497 13.03 8.23 13.91
N LEU A 498 11.80 8.17 14.47
CA LEU A 498 11.51 7.38 15.67
C LEU A 498 11.36 5.89 15.40
N TYR A 499 10.67 5.53 14.31
CA TYR A 499 10.28 4.15 14.01
C TYR A 499 10.26 3.86 12.49
N LYS A 500 11.23 3.07 12.00
CA LYS A 500 11.17 2.51 10.63
C LYS A 500 9.92 1.64 10.44
N PHE A 501 9.61 0.82 11.46
CA PHE A 501 8.31 0.16 11.62
C PHE A 501 7.85 0.33 13.07
N TYR A 502 6.54 0.49 13.30
CA TYR A 502 5.94 0.70 14.62
C TYR A 502 4.77 -0.26 14.86
N LYS A 503 4.44 -0.46 16.14
CA LYS A 503 3.18 -1.07 16.60
C LYS A 503 2.28 0.04 17.16
N TYR A 504 0.97 -0.18 17.22
CA TYR A 504 0.02 0.78 17.82
C TYR A 504 0.41 1.21 19.25
N ARG A 505 1.01 0.29 20.02
CA ARG A 505 1.55 0.55 21.37
C ARG A 505 2.71 1.53 21.43
N ASP A 506 3.40 1.79 20.33
CA ASP A 506 4.54 2.71 20.31
C ASP A 506 4.05 4.15 20.16
N LEU A 507 3.02 4.39 19.34
CA LEU A 507 2.42 5.72 19.13
C LEU A 507 1.82 6.30 20.43
N VAL A 508 1.05 5.49 21.17
CA VAL A 508 0.39 5.91 22.43
C VAL A 508 1.32 6.19 23.62
N ARG A 509 2.65 6.16 23.42
CA ARG A 509 3.64 6.51 24.46
C ARG A 509 4.13 7.95 24.36
N HIS A 510 3.78 8.64 23.27
CA HIS A 510 4.11 10.03 22.97
C HIS A 510 2.95 10.97 23.34
N PRO A 511 3.19 12.26 23.65
CA PRO A 511 2.13 13.13 24.17
C PRO A 511 1.01 13.44 23.17
N ALA A 512 1.36 13.67 21.90
CA ALA A 512 0.42 13.94 20.81
C ALA A 512 1.08 13.68 19.44
N ILE A 513 0.26 13.73 18.38
CA ILE A 513 0.69 13.60 16.99
C ILE A 513 0.35 14.88 16.23
N ILE A 514 1.34 15.45 15.56
CA ILE A 514 1.24 16.61 14.66
C ILE A 514 1.17 16.06 13.23
N TYR A 515 0.15 16.47 12.47
CA TYR A 515 -0.13 15.99 11.13
C TYR A 515 0.03 17.08 10.07
N LEU A 516 0.74 16.74 8.98
CA LEU A 516 0.65 17.40 7.68
C LEU A 516 -0.07 16.44 6.72
N PRO A 517 -1.40 16.58 6.51
CA PRO A 517 -2.19 15.57 5.81
C PRO A 517 -2.00 15.62 4.30
N TYR A 518 -1.68 14.47 3.71
CA TYR A 518 -1.57 14.31 2.24
C TYR A 518 -2.88 13.89 1.55
N GLN A 519 -3.86 13.41 2.32
CA GLN A 519 -5.19 13.03 1.87
C GLN A 519 -6.24 13.40 2.93
N VAL A 520 -7.46 13.71 2.48
CA VAL A 520 -8.64 14.05 3.30
C VAL A 520 -9.15 12.93 4.22
N SER A 521 -8.71 11.70 3.99
CA SER A 521 -9.07 10.50 4.74
C SER A 521 -7.93 9.48 4.66
N THR A 522 -7.49 8.91 5.78
CA THR A 522 -6.57 7.75 5.80
C THR A 522 -6.88 6.83 6.96
N MET A 523 -6.72 5.52 6.76
CA MET A 523 -6.97 4.52 7.81
C MET A 523 -6.13 4.75 9.07
N SER A 524 -4.90 5.23 8.92
CA SER A 524 -4.03 5.64 10.04
C SER A 524 -4.57 6.79 10.88
N ILE A 525 -5.32 7.72 10.29
CA ILE A 525 -5.98 8.82 11.02
C ILE A 525 -7.17 8.26 11.83
N PHE A 526 -7.95 7.31 11.28
CA PHE A 526 -8.98 6.58 12.05
C PHE A 526 -8.38 5.78 13.21
N GLU A 527 -7.33 4.99 12.97
CA GLU A 527 -6.63 4.21 14.00
C GLU A 527 -6.19 5.09 15.17
N GLN A 528 -5.51 6.21 14.89
CA GLN A 528 -4.94 7.09 15.91
C GLN A 528 -6.01 7.88 16.67
N TYR A 529 -7.07 8.30 15.99
CA TYR A 529 -8.22 8.94 16.64
C TYR A 529 -8.97 7.97 17.56
N THR A 530 -9.20 6.72 17.14
CA THR A 530 -9.85 5.69 17.97
C THR A 530 -8.97 5.25 19.15
N MET A 531 -7.64 5.26 18.99
CA MET A 531 -6.71 5.11 20.12
C MET A 531 -6.76 6.29 21.11
N ASN A 532 -7.54 7.34 20.83
CA ASN A 532 -7.68 8.56 21.63
C ASN A 532 -6.36 9.32 21.82
N ILE A 533 -5.44 9.24 20.84
CA ILE A 533 -4.21 10.04 20.85
C ILE A 533 -4.57 11.47 20.49
N PRO A 534 -4.18 12.50 21.26
CA PRO A 534 -4.42 13.89 20.88
C PRO A 534 -3.77 14.20 19.52
N LEU A 535 -4.56 14.75 18.59
CA LEU A 535 -4.11 15.06 17.23
C LEU A 535 -4.11 16.57 16.96
N PHE A 536 -3.06 17.04 16.30
CA PHE A 536 -2.86 18.43 15.89
C PHE A 536 -2.82 18.50 14.35
N PHE A 537 -3.67 19.33 13.75
CA PHE A 537 -3.78 19.52 12.30
C PHE A 537 -3.74 21.02 11.94
N PRO A 538 -3.31 21.41 10.73
CA PRO A 538 -3.52 22.77 10.26
C PRO A 538 -5.00 23.15 10.23
N SER A 539 -5.32 24.42 10.39
CA SER A 539 -6.67 24.95 10.12
C SER A 539 -7.03 24.79 8.65
N ILE A 540 -8.33 24.85 8.34
CA ILE A 540 -8.83 24.65 6.97
C ILE A 540 -8.28 25.71 6.00
N ASP A 541 -8.12 26.95 6.47
CA ASP A 541 -7.54 28.05 5.71
C ASP A 541 -6.04 27.81 5.45
N LEU A 542 -5.25 27.50 6.49
CA LEU A 542 -3.82 27.18 6.37
C LEU A 542 -3.58 25.96 5.45
N LEU A 543 -4.42 24.93 5.56
CA LEU A 543 -4.31 23.75 4.70
C LEU A 543 -4.69 24.05 3.24
N THR A 544 -5.63 24.97 3.00
CA THR A 544 -5.98 25.45 1.65
C THR A 544 -4.83 26.24 1.04
N GLU A 545 -4.25 27.17 1.80
CA GLU A 545 -3.08 27.97 1.37
C GLU A 545 -1.87 27.09 1.08
N TRP A 546 -1.56 26.12 1.96
CA TRP A 546 -0.48 25.17 1.76
C TRP A 546 -0.73 24.23 0.56
N HIS A 547 -1.97 23.80 0.30
CA HIS A 547 -2.31 23.00 -0.88
C HIS A 547 -2.12 23.80 -2.18
N LEU A 548 -2.55 25.06 -2.22
CA LEU A 548 -2.36 25.93 -3.39
C LEU A 548 -0.89 26.28 -3.66
N LYS A 549 -0.07 26.41 -2.61
CA LYS A 549 1.34 26.83 -2.71
C LYS A 549 2.34 25.67 -2.87
N TYR A 550 2.07 24.53 -2.23
CA TYR A 550 3.00 23.40 -2.07
C TYR A 550 2.41 22.04 -2.47
N ASP A 551 1.15 21.98 -2.94
CA ASP A 551 0.43 20.76 -3.35
C ASP A 551 0.25 19.68 -2.26
N ILE A 552 0.31 20.07 -0.98
CA ILE A 552 0.52 19.08 0.08
C ILE A 552 -0.61 18.08 0.29
N VAL A 553 -1.86 18.38 -0.10
CA VAL A 553 -3.00 17.44 -0.08
C VAL A 553 -3.17 16.78 -1.45
N TYR A 554 -2.04 16.36 -2.04
CA TYR A 554 -1.91 15.81 -3.38
C TYR A 554 -2.93 14.70 -3.71
N ASP A 555 -3.21 13.80 -2.76
CA ASP A 555 -4.19 12.71 -2.91
C ASP A 555 -5.63 13.17 -2.59
N ARG A 556 -6.00 14.45 -2.79
CA ARG A 556 -7.38 14.95 -2.60
C ARG A 556 -8.32 14.53 -3.73
N THR A 557 -7.88 14.63 -4.98
CA THR A 557 -8.63 14.18 -6.17
C THR A 557 -8.01 12.90 -6.72
N TRP A 558 -8.76 12.12 -7.52
CA TRP A 558 -8.20 10.88 -8.06
C TRP A 558 -7.38 11.07 -9.34
N ASP A 559 -7.75 12.03 -10.18
CA ASP A 559 -6.97 12.41 -11.37
C ASP A 559 -5.53 12.80 -11.02
N LYS A 560 -5.34 13.58 -9.96
CA LYS A 560 -4.03 14.03 -9.49
C LYS A 560 -3.20 12.90 -8.91
N ALA A 561 -3.81 12.08 -8.05
CA ALA A 561 -3.21 10.87 -7.48
C ALA A 561 -2.60 9.95 -8.56
N LEU A 562 -3.30 9.78 -9.70
CA LEU A 562 -2.81 9.02 -10.85
C LEU A 562 -1.78 9.75 -11.72
N THR A 563 -2.06 10.98 -12.16
CA THR A 563 -1.41 11.55 -13.35
C THR A 563 -0.20 12.45 -13.04
N GLY A 564 -0.02 12.86 -11.79
CA GLY A 564 0.92 13.94 -11.46
C GLY A 564 0.33 15.35 -11.60
N GLN A 565 -0.90 15.49 -12.11
CA GLN A 565 -1.44 16.79 -12.53
C GLN A 565 -2.86 17.01 -12.01
N GLY A 566 -3.06 18.12 -11.31
CA GLY A 566 -4.39 18.58 -10.92
C GLY A 566 -5.15 19.19 -12.10
N LYS A 567 -6.49 19.19 -12.04
CA LYS A 567 -7.36 19.84 -13.04
C LYS A 567 -8.01 21.09 -12.45
N ASN A 568 -8.49 22.00 -13.30
CA ASN A 568 -9.30 23.15 -12.85
C ASN A 568 -10.81 22.84 -12.79
N ARG A 569 -11.21 21.61 -13.13
CA ARG A 569 -12.57 21.08 -13.09
C ARG A 569 -12.59 19.57 -13.28
N SER A 570 -13.71 18.96 -12.92
CA SER A 570 -14.11 17.60 -13.27
C SER A 570 -14.26 17.40 -14.79
N ILE A 571 -14.16 16.15 -15.24
CA ILE A 571 -14.42 15.79 -16.66
C ILE A 571 -15.93 15.60 -16.95
N ILE A 572 -16.76 15.54 -15.90
CA ILE A 572 -18.22 15.56 -15.96
C ILE A 572 -18.76 16.70 -15.09
N SER A 573 -19.97 17.17 -15.39
CA SER A 573 -20.67 18.16 -14.54
C SER A 573 -21.21 17.54 -13.25
N SER A 574 -21.64 18.41 -12.33
CA SER A 574 -22.55 18.08 -11.22
C SER A 574 -23.85 17.41 -11.72
N TYR A 575 -24.52 16.69 -10.83
CA TYR A 575 -25.85 16.13 -11.09
C TYR A 575 -26.93 17.21 -11.24
N ASP A 576 -26.92 18.21 -10.37
CA ASP A 576 -27.75 19.40 -10.50
C ASP A 576 -26.98 20.47 -11.30
N PRO A 577 -27.44 20.86 -12.50
CA PRO A 577 -26.80 21.92 -13.30
C PRO A 577 -26.97 23.32 -12.71
N ASN A 578 -27.84 23.50 -11.70
CA ASN A 578 -28.04 24.78 -11.00
C ASN A 578 -27.28 24.83 -9.66
N SER A 579 -26.45 23.82 -9.37
CA SER A 579 -25.75 23.71 -8.09
C SER A 579 -24.80 24.89 -7.87
N THR A 580 -24.92 25.54 -6.72
CA THR A 580 -23.96 26.56 -6.25
C THR A 580 -22.73 25.95 -5.57
N ILE A 581 -22.64 24.62 -5.49
CA ILE A 581 -21.52 23.90 -4.90
C ILE A 581 -20.34 23.90 -5.89
N PRO A 582 -19.14 24.35 -5.48
CA PRO A 582 -17.98 24.40 -6.37
C PRO A 582 -17.49 22.99 -6.73
N ASP A 583 -16.81 22.87 -7.88
CA ASP A 583 -16.37 21.59 -8.45
C ASP A 583 -15.26 20.92 -7.60
N PRO A 584 -15.48 19.73 -7.01
CA PRO A 584 -14.51 19.08 -6.12
C PRO A 584 -13.15 18.78 -6.77
N ASN A 585 -13.11 18.61 -8.10
CA ASN A 585 -11.88 18.32 -8.83
C ASN A 585 -11.19 19.57 -9.39
N ASN A 586 -11.61 20.77 -8.96
CA ASN A 586 -10.79 21.96 -9.12
C ASN A 586 -9.64 21.95 -8.07
N GLU A 587 -8.41 21.94 -8.56
CA GLU A 587 -7.15 21.89 -7.81
C GLU A 587 -6.46 23.25 -7.69
N TYR A 588 -7.07 24.32 -8.21
CA TYR A 588 -6.45 25.65 -8.33
C TYR A 588 -7.35 26.80 -7.84
N ASP A 589 -8.60 26.54 -7.43
CA ASP A 589 -9.48 27.52 -6.79
C ASP A 589 -9.52 27.32 -5.27
N TYR A 590 -9.20 28.39 -4.54
CA TYR A 590 -9.30 28.48 -3.08
C TYR A 590 -10.70 28.12 -2.57
N SER A 591 -11.75 28.61 -3.25
CA SER A 591 -13.13 28.47 -2.79
C SER A 591 -13.59 27.01 -2.82
N SER A 592 -13.29 26.30 -3.92
CA SER A 592 -13.53 24.86 -4.04
C SER A 592 -12.71 24.04 -3.07
N ILE A 593 -11.38 24.24 -3.04
CA ILE A 593 -10.48 23.47 -2.17
C ILE A 593 -10.93 23.61 -0.72
N ARG A 594 -11.20 24.83 -0.25
CA ARG A 594 -11.68 25.09 1.11
C ARG A 594 -13.06 24.48 1.38
N TYR A 595 -14.01 24.63 0.45
CA TYR A 595 -15.35 24.05 0.59
C TYR A 595 -15.29 22.53 0.72
N TRP A 596 -14.45 21.85 -0.07
CA TRP A 596 -14.37 20.40 -0.03
C TRP A 596 -13.51 19.87 1.11
N LEU A 597 -12.40 20.55 1.45
CA LEU A 597 -11.58 20.20 2.61
C LEU A 597 -12.38 20.16 3.91
N GLN A 598 -13.46 20.95 4.06
CA GLN A 598 -14.27 20.94 5.29
C GLN A 598 -14.84 19.56 5.65
N TYR A 599 -15.05 18.69 4.66
CA TYR A 599 -15.58 17.34 4.84
C TYR A 599 -14.51 16.28 5.14
N ALA A 600 -13.23 16.65 5.16
CA ALA A 600 -12.14 15.76 5.55
C ALA A 600 -12.32 15.27 6.99
N ASP A 601 -11.92 14.01 7.25
CA ASP A 601 -12.19 13.31 8.51
C ASP A 601 -11.76 14.12 9.75
N PHE A 602 -10.57 14.70 9.68
CA PHE A 602 -9.96 15.46 10.78
C PHE A 602 -10.56 16.85 11.01
N TYR A 603 -11.49 17.34 10.17
CA TYR A 603 -12.35 18.49 10.48
C TYR A 603 -13.75 18.09 10.96
N GLN A 604 -14.17 16.85 10.70
CA GLN A 604 -15.48 16.32 11.09
C GLN A 604 -15.51 15.70 12.49
N TRP A 605 -14.36 15.51 13.13
CA TRP A 605 -14.25 14.87 14.45
C TRP A 605 -13.97 15.89 15.56
N PRO A 606 -14.64 15.79 16.72
CA PRO A 606 -14.40 16.69 17.84
C PRO A 606 -13.07 16.41 18.54
N TYR A 607 -12.58 17.40 19.30
CA TYR A 607 -11.36 17.33 20.11
C TYR A 607 -10.03 17.21 19.32
N ILE A 608 -10.07 17.38 17.99
CA ILE A 608 -8.89 17.71 17.19
C ILE A 608 -8.42 19.14 17.53
N THR A 609 -7.11 19.37 17.60
CA THR A 609 -6.54 20.71 17.85
C THR A 609 -6.04 21.32 16.54
N TYR A 610 -6.66 22.41 16.08
CA TYR A 610 -6.26 23.10 14.86
C TYR A 610 -5.22 24.20 15.13
N PHE A 611 -4.27 24.41 14.22
CA PHE A 611 -3.29 25.50 14.28
C PHE A 611 -3.21 26.33 12.99
N ASN A 612 -2.93 27.63 13.12
CA ASN A 612 -2.84 28.60 12.02
C ASN A 612 -1.38 29.00 11.66
N SER A 613 -0.40 28.61 12.48
CA SER A 613 1.03 28.82 12.22
C SER A 613 1.87 27.91 13.12
N THR A 614 3.18 27.86 12.89
CA THR A 614 4.18 27.19 13.74
C THR A 614 4.30 27.82 15.14
N ASP A 615 4.09 29.13 15.25
CA ASP A 615 3.97 29.83 16.54
C ASP A 615 2.71 29.40 17.31
N ASP A 616 1.55 29.40 16.66
CA ASP A 616 0.26 29.01 17.24
C ASP A 616 0.26 27.51 17.61
N LEU A 617 0.86 26.66 16.78
CA LEU A 617 1.14 25.26 17.11
C LEU A 617 2.01 25.14 18.37
N THR A 618 3.12 25.89 18.46
CA THR A 618 4.00 25.87 19.65
C THR A 618 3.25 26.29 20.92
N LEU A 619 2.43 27.34 20.84
CA LEU A 619 1.59 27.78 21.96
C LEU A 619 0.54 26.73 22.36
N LYS A 620 -0.05 26.02 21.40
CA LYS A 620 -1.03 24.95 21.68
C LYS A 620 -0.36 23.69 22.23
N LEU A 621 0.83 23.32 21.76
CA LEU A 621 1.63 22.22 22.34
C LEU A 621 2.08 22.50 23.79
N LEU A 622 2.21 23.78 24.18
CA LEU A 622 2.48 24.20 25.56
C LEU A 622 1.23 24.18 26.46
N ASN A 623 0.08 24.63 25.96
CA ASN A 623 -1.07 24.99 26.81
C ASN A 623 -2.27 24.03 26.72
N THR A 624 -2.35 23.16 25.71
CA THR A 624 -3.48 22.24 25.52
C THR A 624 -3.46 21.12 26.56
N ASN A 625 -4.58 20.90 27.26
CA ASN A 625 -4.75 19.76 28.16
C ASN A 625 -4.99 18.47 27.38
N LEU A 626 -3.88 17.82 27.00
CA LEU A 626 -3.83 16.55 26.26
C LEU A 626 -4.60 15.41 26.96
N THR A 627 -4.60 15.39 28.31
CA THR A 627 -5.34 14.38 29.10
C THR A 627 -6.85 14.57 28.96
N TYR A 628 -7.33 15.81 29.06
CA TYR A 628 -8.74 16.13 28.87
C TYR A 628 -9.20 15.80 27.44
N ILE A 629 -8.42 16.19 26.41
CA ILE A 629 -8.71 15.84 25.01
C ILE A 629 -8.90 14.32 24.86
N SER A 630 -7.92 13.52 25.30
CA SER A 630 -8.00 12.07 25.17
C SER A 630 -9.22 11.45 25.90
N GLN A 631 -9.55 11.96 27.09
CA GLN A 631 -10.75 11.53 27.82
C GLN A 631 -12.04 11.84 27.05
N GLN A 632 -12.15 13.03 26.45
CA GLN A 632 -13.33 13.41 25.68
C GLN A 632 -13.42 12.64 24.34
N MET A 633 -12.29 12.42 23.65
CA MET A 633 -12.20 11.53 22.49
C MET A 633 -12.71 10.13 22.84
N SER A 634 -12.30 9.57 23.99
CA SER A 634 -12.74 8.24 24.42
C SER A 634 -14.25 8.15 24.64
N VAL A 635 -14.86 9.21 25.18
CA VAL A 635 -16.33 9.28 25.36
C VAL A 635 -17.05 9.40 24.01
N TYR A 636 -16.52 10.20 23.08
CA TYR A 636 -17.08 10.34 21.74
C TYR A 636 -16.95 9.05 20.92
N ASN A 637 -15.76 8.44 20.88
CA ASN A 637 -15.50 7.21 20.12
C ASN A 637 -16.34 6.03 20.61
N HIS A 638 -16.60 5.92 21.92
CA HIS A 638 -17.53 4.93 22.45
C HIS A 638 -18.95 5.12 21.89
N ARG A 639 -19.46 6.35 21.85
CA ARG A 639 -20.77 6.68 21.24
C ARG A 639 -20.77 6.45 19.73
N LYS A 640 -19.72 6.86 19.00
CA LYS A 640 -19.53 6.63 17.56
C LYS A 640 -19.63 5.14 17.22
N LYS A 641 -18.94 4.29 17.98
CA LYS A 641 -18.98 2.82 17.84
C LYS A 641 -20.38 2.25 18.08
N LEU A 642 -21.08 2.67 19.14
CA LEU A 642 -22.43 2.19 19.45
C LEU A 642 -23.45 2.60 18.36
N ASN A 643 -23.40 3.85 17.90
CA ASN A 643 -24.27 4.35 16.83
C ASN A 643 -24.02 3.63 15.50
N LEU A 644 -22.76 3.33 15.18
CA LEU A 644 -22.38 2.57 14.00
C LEU A 644 -22.83 1.09 14.09
N LEU A 645 -22.64 0.45 15.24
CA LEU A 645 -23.16 -0.90 15.50
C LEU A 645 -24.69 -0.97 15.35
N GLN A 646 -25.41 0.06 15.78
CA GLN A 646 -26.86 0.09 15.61
C GLN A 646 -27.29 0.29 14.15
N GLN A 647 -26.57 1.11 13.37
CA GLN A 647 -26.79 1.20 11.92
C GLN A 647 -26.58 -0.16 11.25
N TRP A 648 -25.46 -0.84 11.52
CA TRP A 648 -25.18 -2.16 10.96
C TRP A 648 -26.19 -3.23 11.38
N LYS A 649 -26.69 -3.22 12.61
CA LYS A 649 -27.80 -4.10 13.02
C LYS A 649 -29.07 -3.86 12.21
N THR A 650 -29.44 -2.61 11.95
CA THR A 650 -30.58 -2.26 11.10
C THR A 650 -30.38 -2.72 9.65
N ILE A 651 -29.14 -2.63 9.13
CA ILE A 651 -28.75 -3.10 7.80
C ILE A 651 -28.89 -4.62 7.69
N LEU A 652 -28.27 -5.37 8.61
CA LEU A 652 -28.31 -6.84 8.62
C LEU A 652 -29.74 -7.38 8.85
N ALA A 653 -30.53 -6.70 9.69
CA ALA A 653 -31.94 -7.04 9.88
C ALA A 653 -32.77 -6.86 8.60
N ARG A 654 -32.50 -5.84 7.77
CA ARG A 654 -33.14 -5.68 6.46
C ARG A 654 -32.76 -6.84 5.53
N ILE A 655 -31.47 -7.15 5.43
CA ILE A 655 -30.94 -8.23 4.58
C ILE A 655 -31.54 -9.60 4.97
N SER A 656 -31.78 -9.84 6.25
CA SER A 656 -32.41 -11.08 6.75
C SER A 656 -33.91 -11.21 6.43
N THR A 657 -34.53 -10.18 5.83
CA THR A 657 -35.97 -10.14 5.54
C THR A 657 -36.30 -10.12 4.04
N THR A 658 -35.30 -10.30 3.17
CA THR A 658 -35.40 -10.12 1.71
C THR A 658 -34.72 -11.22 0.91
#